data_AF-A0A292YLU9-F1
#
_entry.id   AF-A0A292YLU9-F1
#
_cell.length_a   1.000
_cell.length_b   1.000
_cell.length_c   1.000
_cell.angle_alpha   90.00
_cell.angle_beta   90.00
_cell.angle_gamma   90.00
#
_symmetry.space_group_name_H-M   'P 1'
#
loop_
_entity.id
_entity.type
_entity.pdbx_description
1 polymer ?
#
loop_
_entity_poly.entity_id
_entity_poly.type
_entity_poly.pdbx_seq_one_letter_code
_entity_poly.pdbx_strand_id
1 'polypeptide(L)'
;MNKKIKKTALNVLTTATLLSGVAAPAFFSGVASAATSNSVVGAVPSIASTGNYNLASIRIDESVQGNLANGDVIVLTLPEGLAWNGLPVVTTTDGTVTAGVYAVTSRVVNIELATVDAVNVDKFIISTPVTVSSVGSGPINVNLSAPGTGIASGDYTVGNFTSGSATVTALSTPTRGSGTVSFGTVRIVENAIGDLAAGETITLTLPSGYTWGAGTAKTDTNGIVTTLGATGGRTLTLTVNTATAARPGIIDLTTQVVVGSSAAKGDVTVSLGGTSNLSGDVVIGKYADWGISVEAEAAKSVTAGRDAQRIAKVTIAEDIPGSLIPGRTITAKLPENTRFSAAPTLTLDSGNNIWATAVGTLNSDSTEVTFTLANNASTSAAELALSNVNIDVAPNVSGDIALEIGGTAGAKGTIVVANATKVVSGSADVKEVKVGSQAQAVGDITLTEGKKEGLLVGNLELNAPAGVTFANVPTVKVEGGDIQLGTVTRANNNTTLRIPVNGQSSKASAIKISGLQVTVDRTVPEGDIKFSIGGTAVVNNATPFPNTSAGSVIASKVVTPAPSDQKATAQFVLGQSKYTVNGVEKAMDVAAFEEGGRTYLPVRFVAEALGVSSDNVLWNQADWSVTILKGDRVVKMTIGSNVMIVNGVSITMDVPAKLKDERTFLPIRYVAQALGAEIEWDDATQTVTVKQ
;
A
#
# COMPACT_ATOMS: atom_id res chain seq x y z
N MET A 1 17.08 -0.97 -12.68
CA MET A 1 16.14 -1.97 -12.13
C MET A 1 15.04 -1.27 -11.35
N ASN A 2 13.83 -1.28 -11.92
CA ASN A 2 12.49 -0.99 -11.39
C ASN A 2 12.33 -0.04 -10.18
N LYS A 3 12.02 1.24 -10.47
CA LYS A 3 11.32 2.14 -9.55
C LYS A 3 9.81 2.09 -9.85
N LYS A 4 9.03 1.51 -8.93
CA LYS A 4 7.57 1.66 -8.87
C LYS A 4 7.25 3.04 -8.31
N ILE A 5 6.67 3.92 -9.12
CA ILE A 5 6.07 5.19 -8.68
C ILE A 5 4.57 4.95 -8.52
N LYS A 6 4.07 5.06 -7.28
CA LYS A 6 2.65 5.14 -6.96
C LYS A 6 2.12 6.49 -7.47
N LYS A 7 1.24 6.48 -8.47
CA LYS A 7 0.45 7.65 -8.90
C LYS A 7 -0.88 7.61 -8.17
N THR A 8 -1.15 8.65 -7.39
CA THR A 8 -2.44 8.92 -6.75
C THR A 8 -3.49 9.18 -7.83
N ALA A 9 -4.65 8.58 -7.65
CA ALA A 9 -5.76 8.55 -8.60
C ALA A 9 -6.29 9.96 -8.91
N LEU A 10 -6.14 10.36 -10.17
CA LEU A 10 -6.94 11.41 -10.78
C LEU A 10 -8.01 10.70 -11.63
N ASN A 11 -9.22 10.59 -11.10
CA ASN A 11 -10.38 10.14 -11.86
C ASN A 11 -10.78 11.24 -12.84
N VAL A 12 -10.07 11.30 -13.98
CA VAL A 12 -10.62 11.88 -15.20
C VAL A 12 -11.29 10.72 -15.93
N LEU A 13 -12.62 10.74 -15.94
CA LEU A 13 -13.46 9.82 -16.68
C LEU A 13 -13.11 9.95 -18.17
N THR A 14 -12.16 9.14 -18.61
CA THR A 14 -11.82 8.99 -20.02
C THR A 14 -12.82 7.98 -20.53
N THR A 15 -13.86 8.45 -21.22
CA THR A 15 -14.74 7.60 -22.01
C THR A 15 -13.91 7.02 -23.15
N ALA A 16 -13.18 5.94 -22.85
CA ALA A 16 -12.62 5.06 -23.84
C ALA A 16 -13.81 4.38 -24.52
N THR A 17 -14.25 4.92 -25.65
CA THR A 17 -14.97 4.13 -26.63
C THR A 17 -14.12 2.92 -26.92
N LEU A 18 -14.60 1.75 -26.50
CA LEU A 18 -14.14 0.45 -26.97
C LEU A 18 -13.99 0.54 -28.48
N LEU A 19 -12.76 0.48 -28.97
CA LEU A 19 -12.48 0.00 -30.30
C LEU A 19 -12.72 -1.51 -30.25
N SER A 20 -14.00 -1.91 -30.20
CA SER A 20 -14.39 -3.29 -30.42
C SER A 20 -14.08 -3.59 -31.88
N GLY A 21 -12.93 -4.23 -32.11
CA GLY A 21 -12.74 -5.02 -33.30
C GLY A 21 -13.85 -6.06 -33.33
N VAL A 22 -14.93 -5.76 -34.06
CA VAL A 22 -15.90 -6.76 -34.46
C VAL A 22 -15.20 -7.59 -35.52
N ALA A 23 -14.58 -8.69 -35.07
CA ALA A 23 -14.29 -9.81 -35.93
C ALA A 23 -15.64 -10.31 -36.46
N ALA A 24 -15.91 -10.05 -37.75
CA ALA A 24 -17.01 -10.71 -38.44
C ALA A 24 -16.73 -12.21 -38.49
N PRO A 25 -17.73 -13.09 -38.29
CA PRO A 25 -17.55 -14.53 -38.40
C PRO A 25 -17.23 -14.91 -39.84
N ALA A 26 -16.19 -15.72 -40.02
CA ALA A 26 -15.87 -16.33 -41.29
C ALA A 26 -16.98 -17.31 -41.70
N PHE A 27 -17.84 -16.86 -42.61
CA PHE A 27 -18.65 -17.73 -43.46
C PHE A 27 -18.04 -17.72 -44.87
N PHE A 28 -17.52 -18.87 -45.29
CA PHE A 28 -17.12 -19.10 -46.67
C PHE A 28 -18.38 -19.13 -47.55
N SER A 29 -18.65 -18.02 -48.24
CA SER A 29 -19.40 -17.98 -49.49
C SER A 29 -18.73 -16.92 -50.37
N GLY A 30 -18.36 -17.26 -51.62
CA GLY A 30 -17.67 -16.34 -52.52
C GLY A 30 -18.40 -15.00 -52.64
N VAL A 31 -17.79 -13.94 -52.09
CA VAL A 31 -18.29 -12.57 -52.15
C VAL A 31 -17.49 -11.82 -53.22
N ALA A 32 -18.21 -11.25 -54.18
CA ALA A 32 -17.64 -10.27 -55.10
C ALA A 32 -17.00 -9.13 -54.28
N SER A 33 -15.73 -8.81 -54.54
CA SER A 33 -15.10 -7.64 -53.92
C SER A 33 -15.78 -6.39 -54.47
N ALA A 34 -16.31 -5.54 -53.58
CA ALA A 34 -16.82 -4.23 -53.99
C ALA A 34 -15.71 -3.45 -54.70
N ALA A 35 -16.07 -2.66 -55.73
CA ALA A 35 -15.10 -1.99 -56.58
C ALA A 35 -14.45 -0.76 -55.90
N THR A 36 -15.04 -0.34 -54.76
CA THR A 36 -14.57 0.76 -53.90
C THR A 36 -14.60 0.35 -52.43
N SER A 37 -13.76 1.01 -51.63
CA SER A 37 -13.77 1.01 -50.16
C SER A 37 -14.17 2.40 -49.68
N ASN A 38 -15.36 2.50 -49.11
CA ASN A 38 -15.92 3.78 -48.67
C ASN A 38 -15.81 3.93 -47.16
N SER A 39 -15.50 5.13 -46.68
CA SER A 39 -15.32 5.42 -45.25
C SER A 39 -15.79 6.82 -44.88
N VAL A 40 -16.05 7.06 -43.60
CA VAL A 40 -16.33 8.41 -43.09
C VAL A 40 -15.01 9.06 -42.68
N VAL A 41 -14.78 10.30 -43.10
CA VAL A 41 -13.55 11.06 -42.84
C VAL A 41 -13.88 12.38 -42.16
N GLY A 42 -13.14 12.66 -41.08
CA GLY A 42 -13.40 13.78 -40.18
C GLY A 42 -14.05 13.33 -38.87
N ALA A 43 -14.18 14.25 -37.93
CA ALA A 43 -14.86 13.98 -36.67
C ALA A 43 -16.38 13.92 -36.90
N VAL A 44 -17.03 12.84 -36.46
CA VAL A 44 -18.50 12.69 -36.47
C VAL A 44 -19.08 13.55 -35.34
N PRO A 45 -19.71 14.70 -35.62
CA PRO A 45 -20.19 15.60 -34.58
C PRO A 45 -21.47 15.08 -33.93
N SER A 46 -21.68 15.44 -32.67
CA SER A 46 -22.96 15.28 -31.97
C SER A 46 -23.76 16.58 -32.05
N ILE A 47 -25.04 16.48 -32.40
CA ILE A 47 -25.95 17.60 -32.69
C ILE A 47 -27.16 17.52 -31.76
N ALA A 48 -27.51 18.64 -31.11
CA ALA A 48 -28.62 18.71 -30.16
C ALA A 48 -29.65 19.80 -30.46
N SER A 49 -29.43 20.65 -31.46
CA SER A 49 -30.39 21.67 -31.89
C SER A 49 -30.58 21.73 -33.40
N THR A 50 -31.61 22.48 -33.80
CA THR A 50 -31.90 22.81 -35.20
C THR A 50 -30.95 23.88 -35.69
N GLY A 51 -30.52 23.81 -36.95
CA GLY A 51 -29.57 24.77 -37.51
C GLY A 51 -28.84 24.23 -38.74
N ASN A 52 -27.83 24.98 -39.19
CA ASN A 52 -26.98 24.61 -40.31
C ASN A 52 -25.65 24.05 -39.80
N TYR A 53 -25.26 22.87 -40.28
CA TYR A 53 -24.06 22.15 -39.84
C TYR A 53 -23.29 21.58 -41.03
N ASN A 54 -21.98 21.44 -40.87
CA ASN A 54 -21.15 20.61 -41.76
C ASN A 54 -20.82 19.34 -40.99
N LEU A 55 -21.34 18.19 -41.43
CA LEU A 55 -21.11 16.90 -40.81
C LEU A 55 -19.79 16.27 -41.30
N ALA A 56 -19.48 15.06 -40.84
CA ALA A 56 -18.31 14.34 -41.34
C ALA A 56 -18.50 13.97 -42.83
N SER A 57 -17.42 14.02 -43.60
CA SER A 57 -17.47 13.77 -45.03
C SER A 57 -17.42 12.28 -45.34
N ILE A 58 -17.90 11.88 -46.52
CA ILE A 58 -17.80 10.50 -47.01
C ILE A 58 -16.64 10.43 -48.00
N ARG A 59 -15.71 9.51 -47.78
CA ARG A 59 -14.59 9.21 -48.67
C ARG A 59 -14.88 7.95 -49.46
N ILE A 60 -14.59 8.01 -50.75
CA ILE A 60 -14.69 6.89 -51.69
C ILE A 60 -13.28 6.62 -52.20
N ASP A 61 -12.78 5.41 -51.94
CA ASP A 61 -11.49 4.94 -52.45
C ASP A 61 -11.71 3.84 -53.47
N GLU A 62 -11.24 4.06 -54.69
CA GLU A 62 -11.21 3.02 -55.71
C GLU A 62 -10.28 1.87 -55.26
N SER A 63 -10.81 0.64 -55.24
CA SER A 63 -10.07 -0.52 -54.72
C SER A 63 -9.09 -1.13 -55.73
N VAL A 64 -9.41 -1.01 -57.02
CA VAL A 64 -8.58 -1.44 -58.15
C VAL A 64 -8.79 -0.44 -59.28
N GLN A 65 -7.72 -0.06 -59.97
CA GLN A 65 -7.75 0.85 -61.12
C GLN A 65 -8.82 0.44 -62.16
N GLY A 66 -9.65 1.41 -62.58
CA GLY A 66 -10.65 1.25 -63.64
C GLY A 66 -12.00 0.71 -63.15
N ASN A 67 -12.23 0.68 -61.84
CA ASN A 67 -13.47 0.32 -61.18
C ASN A 67 -14.46 1.49 -61.09
N LEU A 68 -13.97 2.73 -61.18
CA LEU A 68 -14.77 3.92 -61.36
C LEU A 68 -14.80 4.31 -62.84
N ALA A 69 -15.94 4.78 -63.33
CA ALA A 69 -16.11 5.19 -64.71
C ALA A 69 -16.78 6.57 -64.84
N ASN A 70 -16.47 7.25 -65.95
CA ASN A 70 -17.21 8.44 -66.35
C ASN A 70 -18.68 8.07 -66.57
N GLY A 71 -19.59 8.84 -65.98
CA GLY A 71 -21.03 8.61 -65.98
C GLY A 71 -21.53 7.77 -64.81
N ASP A 72 -20.66 7.26 -63.93
CA ASP A 72 -21.11 6.61 -62.70
C ASP A 72 -21.88 7.61 -61.83
N VAL A 73 -23.05 7.21 -61.34
CA VAL A 73 -23.92 8.05 -60.52
C VAL A 73 -23.97 7.54 -59.08
N ILE A 74 -23.65 8.43 -58.16
CA ILE A 74 -23.81 8.23 -56.72
C ILE A 74 -25.01 9.06 -56.25
N VAL A 75 -25.95 8.41 -55.57
CA VAL A 75 -27.12 9.03 -54.96
C VAL A 75 -26.91 9.10 -53.46
N LEU A 76 -26.92 10.30 -52.88
CA LEU A 76 -26.88 10.49 -51.44
C LEU A 76 -28.25 10.92 -50.92
N THR A 77 -28.77 10.18 -49.94
CA THR A 77 -30.06 10.46 -49.30
C THR A 77 -29.88 10.74 -47.82
N LEU A 78 -30.35 11.92 -47.37
CA LEU A 78 -30.39 12.31 -45.97
C LEU A 78 -31.58 11.67 -45.24
N PRO A 79 -31.43 11.36 -43.93
CA PRO A 79 -32.53 10.86 -43.10
C PRO A 79 -33.61 11.93 -42.90
N GLU A 80 -34.76 11.55 -42.34
CA GLU A 80 -35.85 12.49 -42.06
C GLU A 80 -35.40 13.57 -41.06
N GLY A 81 -35.95 14.78 -41.21
CA GLY A 81 -35.59 15.93 -40.37
C GLY A 81 -34.36 16.73 -40.85
N LEU A 82 -33.65 16.26 -41.87
CA LEU A 82 -32.52 16.97 -42.48
C LEU A 82 -32.82 17.41 -43.92
N ALA A 83 -32.13 18.45 -44.38
CA ALA A 83 -32.05 18.87 -45.77
C ALA A 83 -30.62 19.27 -46.14
N TRP A 84 -30.24 19.19 -47.41
CA TRP A 84 -28.94 19.67 -47.90
C TRP A 84 -28.85 21.19 -47.81
N ASN A 85 -27.83 21.71 -47.12
CA ASN A 85 -27.57 23.14 -47.02
C ASN A 85 -26.59 23.58 -48.12
N GLY A 86 -27.13 23.69 -49.34
CA GLY A 86 -26.31 23.81 -50.56
C GLY A 86 -25.88 22.43 -51.08
N LEU A 87 -25.22 22.41 -52.23
CA LEU A 87 -24.77 21.17 -52.86
C LEU A 87 -23.48 20.67 -52.19
N PRO A 88 -23.34 19.35 -51.95
CA PRO A 88 -22.06 18.74 -51.57
C PRO A 88 -20.93 19.12 -52.52
N VAL A 89 -19.73 19.23 -51.95
CA VAL A 89 -18.50 19.48 -52.71
C VAL A 89 -17.73 18.17 -52.81
N VAL A 90 -17.36 17.80 -54.03
CA VAL A 90 -16.49 16.66 -54.33
C VAL A 90 -15.06 17.17 -54.43
N THR A 91 -14.17 16.65 -53.58
CA THR A 91 -12.75 17.02 -53.54
C THR A 91 -11.88 15.80 -53.76
N THR A 92 -11.10 15.82 -54.84
CA THR A 92 -10.15 14.75 -55.16
C THR A 92 -8.96 14.79 -54.23
N THR A 93 -8.58 13.62 -53.71
CA THR A 93 -7.47 13.43 -52.77
C THR A 93 -6.34 12.60 -53.34
N ASP A 94 -6.61 11.80 -54.37
CA ASP A 94 -5.65 10.98 -55.12
C ASP A 94 -6.25 10.73 -56.52
N GLY A 95 -5.43 10.71 -57.56
CA GLY A 95 -5.87 10.61 -58.95
C GLY A 95 -6.57 11.87 -59.51
N THR A 96 -7.52 11.69 -60.43
CA THR A 96 -8.29 12.78 -61.07
C THR A 96 -9.78 12.45 -61.11
N VAL A 97 -10.53 13.00 -60.15
CA VAL A 97 -11.99 12.96 -60.15
C VAL A 97 -12.57 14.35 -60.34
N THR A 98 -13.52 14.50 -61.26
CA THR A 98 -14.44 15.65 -61.29
C THR A 98 -15.86 15.12 -61.36
N ALA A 99 -16.81 15.83 -60.75
CA ALA A 99 -18.20 15.39 -60.70
C ALA A 99 -19.18 16.57 -60.82
N GLY A 100 -20.29 16.33 -61.51
CA GLY A 100 -21.46 17.19 -61.46
C GLY A 100 -22.33 16.80 -60.26
N VAL A 101 -22.71 17.78 -59.43
CA VAL A 101 -23.58 17.55 -58.27
C VAL A 101 -24.91 18.25 -58.52
N TYR A 102 -26.01 17.50 -58.40
CA TYR A 102 -27.36 17.97 -58.72
C TYR A 102 -28.32 17.63 -57.57
N ALA A 103 -29.08 18.62 -57.10
CA ALA A 103 -30.16 18.37 -56.16
C ALA A 103 -31.35 17.73 -56.88
N VAL A 104 -31.83 16.60 -56.35
CA VAL A 104 -33.05 15.94 -56.80
C VAL A 104 -34.22 16.36 -55.93
N THR A 105 -34.00 16.37 -54.60
CA THR A 105 -34.92 16.92 -53.61
C THR A 105 -34.12 17.66 -52.55
N SER A 106 -34.78 18.25 -51.55
CA SER A 106 -34.07 18.80 -50.38
C SER A 106 -33.25 17.76 -49.61
N ARG A 107 -33.53 16.46 -49.77
CA ARG A 107 -32.86 15.35 -49.06
C ARG A 107 -31.99 14.48 -49.94
N VAL A 108 -32.16 14.55 -51.25
CA VAL A 108 -31.53 13.65 -52.21
C VAL A 108 -30.71 14.46 -53.21
N VAL A 109 -29.45 14.09 -53.37
CA VAL A 109 -28.53 14.65 -54.36
C VAL A 109 -27.92 13.53 -55.19
N ASN A 110 -27.74 13.81 -56.48
CA ASN A 110 -27.02 12.94 -57.39
C ASN A 110 -25.64 13.54 -57.65
N ILE A 111 -24.63 12.69 -57.70
CA ILE A 111 -23.24 13.02 -58.03
C ILE A 111 -22.88 12.15 -59.22
N GLU A 112 -22.71 12.77 -60.39
CA GLU A 112 -22.31 12.10 -61.63
C GLU A 112 -20.83 12.33 -61.87
N LEU A 113 -20.04 11.25 -61.93
CA LEU A 113 -18.60 11.34 -62.17
C LEU A 113 -18.35 11.76 -63.63
N ALA A 114 -17.77 12.94 -63.84
CA ALA A 114 -17.57 13.53 -65.17
C ALA A 114 -16.18 13.21 -65.75
N THR A 115 -15.17 13.10 -64.90
CA THR A 115 -13.82 12.67 -65.30
C THR A 115 -13.24 11.83 -64.17
N VAL A 116 -12.74 10.65 -64.51
CA VAL A 116 -12.10 9.66 -63.64
C VAL A 116 -10.79 9.25 -64.33
N ASP A 117 -9.70 9.12 -63.59
CA ASP A 117 -8.39 8.74 -64.14
C ASP A 117 -8.40 7.25 -64.48
N ALA A 118 -7.98 6.92 -65.71
CA ALA A 118 -7.86 5.53 -66.13
C ALA A 118 -6.51 4.91 -65.75
N VAL A 119 -5.56 5.70 -65.22
CA VAL A 119 -4.15 5.31 -65.03
C VAL A 119 -3.80 5.02 -63.56
N ASN A 120 -4.44 5.68 -62.60
CA ASN A 120 -4.20 5.49 -61.16
C ASN A 120 -5.51 5.16 -60.44
N VAL A 121 -5.40 4.67 -59.19
CA VAL A 121 -6.58 4.54 -58.33
C VAL A 121 -7.06 5.91 -57.88
N ASP A 122 -8.36 6.15 -58.03
CA ASP A 122 -8.97 7.43 -57.68
C ASP A 122 -9.53 7.46 -56.25
N LYS A 123 -9.34 8.58 -55.55
CA LYS A 123 -9.86 8.79 -54.20
C LYS A 123 -10.42 10.19 -54.04
N PHE A 124 -11.64 10.31 -53.54
CA PHE A 124 -12.26 11.61 -53.34
C PHE A 124 -13.15 11.65 -52.10
N ILE A 125 -13.40 12.86 -51.62
CA ILE A 125 -14.19 13.16 -50.44
C ILE A 125 -15.41 13.98 -50.85
N ILE A 126 -16.58 13.62 -50.34
CA ILE A 126 -17.85 14.32 -50.52
C ILE A 126 -18.22 15.01 -49.20
N SER A 127 -18.32 16.35 -49.20
CA SER A 127 -18.73 17.11 -48.02
C SER A 127 -20.21 16.93 -47.68
N THR A 128 -20.57 17.11 -46.41
CA THR A 128 -21.94 16.90 -45.92
C THR A 128 -22.58 18.14 -45.26
N PRO A 129 -22.84 19.22 -46.01
CA PRO A 129 -23.51 20.40 -45.48
C PRO A 129 -25.02 20.16 -45.33
N VAL A 130 -25.57 20.30 -44.13
CA VAL A 130 -26.99 20.02 -43.83
C VAL A 130 -27.66 21.13 -43.03
N THR A 131 -28.96 21.28 -43.24
CA THR A 131 -29.89 22.00 -42.36
C THR A 131 -30.69 20.96 -41.57
N VAL A 132 -30.62 21.04 -40.24
CA VAL A 132 -31.39 20.23 -39.30
C VAL A 132 -32.65 21.00 -38.92
N SER A 133 -33.81 20.47 -39.30
CA SER A 133 -35.13 21.09 -39.05
C SER A 133 -35.84 20.52 -37.81
N SER A 134 -35.44 19.33 -37.36
CA SER A 134 -35.91 18.69 -36.13
C SER A 134 -34.81 17.79 -35.58
N VAL A 135 -34.63 17.78 -34.27
CA VAL A 135 -33.65 16.92 -33.60
C VAL A 135 -34.27 15.60 -33.18
N GLY A 136 -33.56 14.50 -33.46
CA GLY A 136 -33.94 13.14 -33.08
C GLY A 136 -33.03 12.57 -31.99
N SER A 137 -32.87 11.24 -31.98
CA SER A 137 -31.86 10.55 -31.16
C SER A 137 -31.18 9.46 -32.00
N GLY A 138 -29.86 9.31 -31.89
CA GLY A 138 -29.13 8.26 -32.59
C GLY A 138 -28.38 8.74 -33.84
N PRO A 139 -27.81 7.82 -34.64
CA PRO A 139 -26.89 8.19 -35.72
C PRO A 139 -27.59 8.88 -36.88
N ILE A 140 -26.92 9.90 -37.44
CA ILE A 140 -27.28 10.55 -38.69
C ILE A 140 -26.57 9.80 -39.81
N ASN A 141 -27.29 8.87 -40.42
CA ASN A 141 -26.80 8.07 -41.53
C ASN A 141 -27.16 8.71 -42.86
N VAL A 142 -26.16 9.07 -43.66
CA VAL A 142 -26.36 9.36 -45.09
C VAL A 142 -26.35 8.03 -45.82
N ASN A 143 -27.44 7.72 -46.50
CA ASN A 143 -27.51 6.56 -47.37
C ASN A 143 -26.84 6.90 -48.70
N LEU A 144 -25.83 6.14 -49.08
CA LEU A 144 -25.18 6.20 -50.38
C LEU A 144 -25.64 4.99 -51.20
N SER A 145 -26.23 5.26 -52.36
CA SER A 145 -26.61 4.24 -53.33
C SER A 145 -26.01 4.56 -54.69
N ALA A 146 -25.40 3.59 -55.34
CA ALA A 146 -24.82 3.74 -56.67
C ALA A 146 -25.27 2.58 -57.57
N PRO A 147 -26.53 2.61 -58.04
CA PRO A 147 -27.12 1.49 -58.75
C PRO A 147 -26.45 1.29 -60.11
N GLY A 148 -26.10 0.04 -60.42
CA GLY A 148 -25.48 -0.33 -61.70
C GLY A 148 -23.98 -0.03 -61.80
N THR A 149 -23.35 0.44 -60.72
CA THR A 149 -21.91 0.66 -60.63
C THR A 149 -21.28 -0.35 -59.65
N GLY A 150 -19.94 -0.40 -59.61
CA GLY A 150 -19.19 -1.17 -58.63
C GLY A 150 -19.04 -0.49 -57.26
N ILE A 151 -19.59 0.71 -57.08
CA ILE A 151 -19.40 1.53 -55.89
C ILE A 151 -20.18 0.94 -54.71
N ALA A 152 -19.52 0.78 -53.55
CA ALA A 152 -20.12 0.17 -52.38
C ALA A 152 -21.27 1.05 -51.84
N SER A 153 -22.50 0.53 -51.87
CA SER A 153 -23.66 1.19 -51.29
C SER A 153 -23.79 0.87 -49.80
N GLY A 154 -24.33 1.81 -49.01
CA GLY A 154 -24.51 1.62 -47.57
C GLY A 154 -24.88 2.88 -46.82
N ASP A 155 -25.07 2.74 -45.51
CA ASP A 155 -25.33 3.83 -44.59
C ASP A 155 -24.03 4.31 -43.95
N TYR A 156 -23.73 5.60 -44.07
CA TYR A 156 -22.54 6.23 -43.52
C TYR A 156 -22.92 7.19 -42.41
N THR A 157 -22.51 6.87 -41.17
CA THR A 157 -22.78 7.71 -40.00
C THR A 157 -21.90 8.95 -40.03
N VAL A 158 -22.48 10.08 -40.43
CA VAL A 158 -21.76 11.36 -40.60
C VAL A 158 -21.98 12.32 -39.43
N GLY A 159 -22.96 12.06 -38.57
CA GLY A 159 -23.21 12.78 -37.32
C GLY A 159 -24.01 11.92 -36.34
N ASN A 160 -24.28 12.41 -35.14
CA ASN A 160 -25.17 11.77 -34.16
C ASN A 160 -26.10 12.81 -33.54
N PHE A 161 -27.38 12.49 -33.39
CA PHE A 161 -28.28 13.28 -32.55
C PHE A 161 -28.14 12.87 -31.09
N THR A 162 -28.06 13.86 -30.19
CA THR A 162 -27.99 13.67 -28.74
C THR A 162 -29.08 14.44 -28.01
N SER A 163 -29.56 13.91 -26.88
CA SER A 163 -30.43 14.65 -25.97
C SER A 163 -29.58 15.70 -25.23
N GLY A 164 -29.79 16.97 -25.54
CA GLY A 164 -28.86 18.02 -25.15
C GLY A 164 -28.74 18.23 -23.64
N SER A 165 -27.53 18.51 -23.18
CA SER A 165 -27.25 19.03 -21.85
C SER A 165 -25.87 19.67 -21.87
N ALA A 166 -25.67 20.82 -21.23
CA ALA A 166 -24.32 21.31 -20.99
C ALA A 166 -23.79 20.81 -19.62
N THR A 167 -22.48 20.60 -19.51
CA THR A 167 -21.82 20.27 -18.26
C THR A 167 -21.34 21.54 -17.57
N VAL A 168 -21.64 21.69 -16.28
CA VAL A 168 -21.14 22.82 -15.48
C VAL A 168 -20.21 22.33 -14.38
N THR A 169 -19.05 22.96 -14.26
CA THR A 169 -18.01 22.61 -13.28
C THR A 169 -17.36 23.85 -12.69
N ALA A 170 -16.85 23.78 -11.47
CA ALA A 170 -15.92 24.77 -10.95
C ALA A 170 -14.49 24.32 -11.26
N LEU A 171 -13.66 25.20 -11.83
CA LEU A 171 -12.26 24.88 -12.15
C LEU A 171 -11.36 24.80 -10.90
N SER A 172 -11.80 25.41 -9.80
CA SER A 172 -11.18 25.33 -8.48
C SER A 172 -12.21 25.62 -7.39
N THR A 173 -11.90 25.27 -6.15
CA THR A 173 -12.79 25.51 -4.99
C THR A 173 -12.00 26.13 -3.83
N PRO A 174 -11.52 27.37 -3.96
CA PRO A 174 -10.70 27.99 -2.92
C PRO A 174 -11.50 28.32 -1.65
N THR A 175 -10.80 28.36 -0.51
CA THR A 175 -11.33 28.94 0.73
C THR A 175 -11.09 30.45 0.74
N ARG A 176 -12.09 31.23 1.15
CA ARG A 176 -12.03 32.71 1.20
C ARG A 176 -12.61 33.24 2.50
N GLY A 177 -12.13 34.42 2.88
CA GLY A 177 -12.67 35.23 3.98
C GLY A 177 -13.87 36.10 3.57
N SER A 178 -14.29 36.98 4.47
CA SER A 178 -15.36 37.95 4.23
C SER A 178 -14.93 39.08 3.29
N GLY A 179 -15.90 39.84 2.75
CA GLY A 179 -15.65 40.98 1.87
C GLY A 179 -15.69 40.63 0.39
N THR A 180 -15.06 41.44 -0.47
CA THR A 180 -15.02 41.21 -1.92
C THR A 180 -13.87 40.29 -2.29
N VAL A 181 -14.18 39.08 -2.72
CA VAL A 181 -13.22 38.00 -2.98
C VAL A 181 -13.52 37.30 -4.30
N SER A 182 -12.51 36.65 -4.89
CA SER A 182 -12.70 35.82 -6.08
C SER A 182 -12.70 34.34 -5.73
N PHE A 183 -13.76 33.63 -6.12
CA PHE A 183 -13.91 32.18 -5.98
C PHE A 183 -13.42 31.46 -7.26
N GLY A 184 -13.68 30.16 -7.36
CA GLY A 184 -13.34 29.38 -8.55
C GLY A 184 -14.16 29.81 -9.78
N THR A 185 -13.53 29.73 -10.95
CA THR A 185 -14.18 29.97 -12.24
C THR A 185 -15.23 28.89 -12.51
N VAL A 186 -16.44 29.29 -12.88
CA VAL A 186 -17.50 28.36 -13.32
C VAL A 186 -17.36 28.15 -14.81
N ARG A 187 -17.11 26.91 -15.22
CA ARG A 187 -17.02 26.50 -16.62
C ARG A 187 -18.29 25.77 -17.03
N ILE A 188 -18.92 26.25 -18.10
CA ILE A 188 -20.07 25.63 -18.77
C ILE A 188 -19.57 25.13 -20.13
N VAL A 189 -19.80 23.86 -20.44
CA VAL A 189 -19.38 23.20 -21.68
C VAL A 189 -20.58 22.55 -22.33
N GLU A 190 -20.87 22.89 -23.59
CA GLU A 190 -21.83 22.12 -24.37
C GLU A 190 -21.33 20.66 -24.54
N ASN A 191 -22.17 19.65 -24.28
CA ASN A 191 -21.78 18.25 -24.49
C ASN A 191 -21.89 17.86 -25.97
N ALA A 192 -22.75 18.54 -26.72
CA ALA A 192 -22.96 18.45 -28.15
C ALA A 192 -23.13 19.86 -28.75
N ILE A 193 -22.88 19.99 -30.06
CA ILE A 193 -22.98 21.28 -30.74
C ILE A 193 -24.42 21.78 -30.66
N GLY A 194 -24.59 22.98 -30.09
CA GLY A 194 -25.87 23.65 -29.96
C GLY A 194 -26.77 23.13 -28.83
N ASP A 195 -26.19 22.52 -27.79
CA ASP A 195 -26.87 22.25 -26.51
C ASP A 195 -27.35 23.52 -25.80
N LEU A 196 -26.72 24.66 -26.08
CA LEU A 196 -27.12 25.98 -25.63
C LEU A 196 -27.62 26.78 -26.83
N ALA A 197 -28.94 26.86 -26.98
CA ALA A 197 -29.56 27.52 -28.12
C ALA A 197 -29.52 29.06 -28.00
N ALA A 198 -29.47 29.75 -29.14
CA ALA A 198 -29.55 31.21 -29.16
C ALA A 198 -30.90 31.67 -28.57
N GLY A 199 -30.84 32.66 -27.67
CA GLY A 199 -31.98 33.15 -26.89
C GLY A 199 -32.16 32.46 -25.54
N GLU A 200 -31.46 31.35 -25.27
CA GLU A 200 -31.51 30.72 -23.95
C GLU A 200 -30.80 31.56 -22.89
N THR A 201 -31.26 31.41 -21.66
CA THR A 201 -30.69 32.06 -20.48
C THR A 201 -30.21 31.02 -19.48
N ILE A 202 -29.06 31.30 -18.88
CA ILE A 202 -28.47 30.51 -17.78
C ILE A 202 -28.43 31.43 -16.57
N THR A 203 -29.16 31.08 -15.50
CA THR A 203 -29.14 31.83 -14.25
C THR A 203 -28.25 31.14 -13.22
N LEU A 204 -27.36 31.91 -12.60
CA LEU A 204 -26.46 31.48 -11.55
C LEU A 204 -26.82 32.20 -10.25
N THR A 205 -27.37 31.46 -9.29
CA THR A 205 -27.84 32.02 -8.01
C THR A 205 -26.93 31.62 -6.87
N LEU A 206 -26.36 32.61 -6.19
CA LEU A 206 -25.56 32.40 -4.98
C LEU A 206 -26.44 32.12 -3.75
N PRO A 207 -25.89 31.57 -2.64
CA PRO A 207 -26.63 31.37 -1.40
C PRO A 207 -27.00 32.70 -0.73
N SER A 208 -27.84 32.67 0.29
CA SER A 208 -28.15 33.85 1.10
C SER A 208 -26.89 34.42 1.78
N GLY A 209 -26.74 35.75 1.76
CA GLY A 209 -25.58 36.46 2.31
C GLY A 209 -24.45 36.71 1.31
N TYR A 210 -24.60 36.29 0.05
CA TYR A 210 -23.63 36.47 -1.03
C TYR A 210 -24.25 37.24 -2.19
N THR A 211 -23.46 38.10 -2.84
CA THR A 211 -23.84 38.80 -4.08
C THR A 211 -22.71 38.82 -5.08
N TRP A 212 -23.03 38.81 -6.37
CA TRP A 212 -22.03 38.91 -7.44
C TRP A 212 -21.37 40.30 -7.44
N GLY A 213 -20.04 40.34 -7.48
CA GLY A 213 -19.24 41.55 -7.53
C GLY A 213 -19.07 42.11 -8.94
N ALA A 214 -18.71 43.40 -9.03
CA ALA A 214 -18.54 44.13 -10.29
C ALA A 214 -17.40 43.59 -11.19
N GLY A 215 -16.42 42.89 -10.60
CA GLY A 215 -15.32 42.24 -11.30
C GLY A 215 -15.63 40.85 -11.84
N THR A 216 -16.87 40.37 -11.73
CA THR A 216 -17.32 39.14 -12.40
C THR A 216 -17.26 39.33 -13.91
N ALA A 217 -16.58 38.44 -14.61
CA ALA A 217 -16.40 38.52 -16.06
C ALA A 217 -16.56 37.14 -16.71
N LYS A 218 -16.64 37.12 -18.04
CA LYS A 218 -16.77 35.89 -18.80
C LYS A 218 -15.85 35.85 -20.02
N THR A 219 -15.51 34.63 -20.44
CA THR A 219 -14.83 34.35 -21.69
C THR A 219 -15.61 33.28 -22.44
N ASP A 220 -15.95 33.56 -23.69
CA ASP A 220 -16.61 32.60 -24.58
C ASP A 220 -15.58 32.01 -25.55
N THR A 221 -15.64 30.70 -25.78
CA THR A 221 -14.71 29.96 -26.66
C THR A 221 -15.49 29.05 -27.62
N ASN A 222 -14.88 28.70 -28.75
CA ASN A 222 -15.46 27.85 -29.80
C ASN A 222 -16.70 28.44 -30.51
N GLY A 223 -16.78 29.77 -30.57
CA GLY A 223 -17.78 30.48 -31.38
C GLY A 223 -19.14 30.68 -30.71
N ILE A 224 -19.32 30.23 -29.47
CA ILE A 224 -20.47 30.64 -28.66
C ILE A 224 -20.31 32.13 -28.33
N VAL A 225 -21.42 32.87 -28.27
CA VAL A 225 -21.40 34.27 -27.86
C VAL A 225 -22.50 34.47 -26.85
N THR A 226 -22.15 34.97 -25.67
CA THR A 226 -23.10 35.25 -24.60
C THR A 226 -23.06 36.71 -24.14
N THR A 227 -24.10 37.16 -23.44
CA THR A 227 -24.15 38.45 -22.74
C THR A 227 -24.20 38.20 -21.24
N LEU A 228 -23.34 38.89 -20.49
CA LEU A 228 -23.35 38.88 -19.03
C LEU A 228 -24.34 39.94 -18.53
N GLY A 229 -25.30 39.53 -17.71
CA GLY A 229 -26.27 40.41 -17.06
C GLY A 229 -25.66 41.24 -15.93
N ALA A 230 -26.49 42.09 -15.31
CA ALA A 230 -26.05 42.97 -14.23
C ALA A 230 -25.52 42.20 -13.01
N THR A 231 -24.46 42.73 -12.40
CA THR A 231 -23.89 42.25 -11.14
C THR A 231 -24.44 43.06 -9.95
N GLY A 232 -24.08 42.68 -8.72
CA GLY A 232 -24.56 43.32 -7.48
C GLY A 232 -25.74 42.61 -6.82
N GLY A 233 -26.43 41.73 -7.54
CA GLY A 233 -27.48 40.87 -7.02
C GLY A 233 -27.00 39.47 -6.63
N ARG A 234 -27.90 38.67 -6.04
CA ARG A 234 -27.66 37.26 -5.72
C ARG A 234 -27.73 36.34 -6.95
N THR A 235 -28.53 36.73 -7.94
CA THR A 235 -28.71 35.98 -9.20
C THR A 235 -28.05 36.76 -10.33
N LEU A 236 -27.24 36.05 -11.12
CA LEU A 236 -26.59 36.52 -12.33
C LEU A 236 -27.17 35.76 -13.53
N THR A 237 -27.41 36.45 -14.63
CA THR A 237 -27.96 35.84 -15.84
C THR A 237 -26.96 35.93 -16.99
N LEU A 238 -26.68 34.82 -17.64
CA LEU A 238 -26.02 34.76 -18.95
C LEU A 238 -27.09 34.55 -20.02
N THR A 239 -27.05 35.33 -21.11
CA THR A 239 -27.93 35.14 -22.27
C THR A 239 -27.11 34.65 -23.44
N VAL A 240 -27.50 33.55 -24.07
CA VAL A 240 -26.84 33.02 -25.28
C VAL A 240 -27.30 33.84 -26.48
N ASN A 241 -26.40 34.60 -27.09
CA ASN A 241 -26.71 35.41 -28.27
C ASN A 241 -26.56 34.59 -29.56
N THR A 242 -25.52 33.77 -29.63
CA THR A 242 -25.19 32.95 -30.81
C THR A 242 -24.84 31.53 -30.37
N ALA A 243 -25.50 30.54 -30.95
CA ALA A 243 -25.20 29.12 -30.76
C ALA A 243 -24.01 28.68 -31.63
N THR A 244 -23.29 27.64 -31.19
CA THR A 244 -22.15 27.10 -31.94
C THR A 244 -22.58 26.28 -33.16
N ALA A 245 -21.76 26.28 -34.22
CA ALA A 245 -22.04 25.53 -35.46
C ALA A 245 -20.94 24.55 -35.87
N ALA A 246 -19.78 24.55 -35.19
CA ALA A 246 -18.61 23.76 -35.59
C ALA A 246 -17.97 22.93 -34.46
N ARG A 247 -18.01 23.40 -33.21
CA ARG A 247 -17.46 22.71 -32.03
C ARG A 247 -18.31 23.07 -30.80
N PRO A 248 -18.44 22.20 -29.79
CA PRO A 248 -19.15 22.54 -28.57
C PRO A 248 -18.55 23.77 -27.87
N GLY A 249 -19.41 24.71 -27.51
CA GLY A 249 -19.10 25.98 -26.89
C GLY A 249 -18.61 25.81 -25.46
N ILE A 250 -17.73 26.72 -25.04
CA ILE A 250 -17.25 26.80 -23.66
C ILE A 250 -17.44 28.24 -23.16
N ILE A 251 -18.06 28.38 -21.99
CA ILE A 251 -18.20 29.64 -21.28
C ILE A 251 -17.47 29.50 -19.95
N ASP A 252 -16.45 30.34 -19.73
CA ASP A 252 -15.75 30.46 -18.45
C ASP A 252 -16.18 31.75 -17.75
N LEU A 253 -16.79 31.64 -16.57
CA LEU A 253 -17.23 32.75 -15.74
C LEU A 253 -16.27 32.92 -14.55
N THR A 254 -15.49 34.01 -14.53
CA THR A 254 -14.67 34.38 -13.37
C THR A 254 -15.56 34.97 -12.28
N THR A 255 -15.48 34.41 -11.08
CA THR A 255 -16.45 34.71 -10.00
C THR A 255 -15.87 35.72 -9.02
N GLN A 256 -16.32 36.98 -9.08
CA GLN A 256 -16.11 37.92 -7.98
C GLN A 256 -17.39 37.91 -7.13
N VAL A 257 -17.25 37.75 -5.81
CA VAL A 257 -18.38 37.65 -4.89
C VAL A 257 -18.12 38.56 -3.69
N VAL A 258 -19.17 39.27 -3.26
CA VAL A 258 -19.18 40.01 -2.00
C VAL A 258 -19.82 39.10 -0.95
N VAL A 259 -19.03 38.76 0.06
CA VAL A 259 -19.44 37.94 1.21
C VAL A 259 -19.88 38.88 2.33
N GLY A 260 -21.19 38.94 2.57
CA GLY A 260 -21.80 39.76 3.62
C GLY A 260 -21.65 39.14 5.01
N SER A 261 -21.90 39.94 6.05
CA SER A 261 -21.80 39.50 7.45
C SER A 261 -22.81 38.41 7.85
N SER A 262 -23.89 38.25 7.09
CA SER A 262 -24.90 37.19 7.30
C SER A 262 -24.62 35.92 6.49
N ALA A 263 -23.49 35.84 5.78
CA ALA A 263 -23.13 34.68 4.98
C ALA A 263 -22.87 33.45 5.88
N ALA A 264 -23.45 32.31 5.51
CA ALA A 264 -23.16 31.05 6.20
C ALA A 264 -21.78 30.52 5.79
N LYS A 265 -20.98 30.11 6.77
CA LYS A 265 -19.68 29.45 6.56
C LYS A 265 -19.87 28.06 5.96
N GLY A 266 -18.86 27.60 5.22
CA GLY A 266 -18.88 26.31 4.51
C GLY A 266 -18.92 26.49 3.01
N ASP A 267 -19.48 25.51 2.31
CA ASP A 267 -19.47 25.46 0.84
C ASP A 267 -20.33 26.58 0.23
N VAL A 268 -19.73 27.35 -0.67
CA VAL A 268 -20.40 28.39 -1.45
C VAL A 268 -20.87 27.75 -2.75
N THR A 269 -22.18 27.52 -2.83
CA THR A 269 -22.81 26.77 -3.92
C THR A 269 -23.59 27.70 -4.83
N VAL A 270 -23.35 27.60 -6.13
CA VAL A 270 -24.10 28.30 -7.17
C VAL A 270 -25.16 27.36 -7.71
N SER A 271 -26.43 27.71 -7.54
CA SER A 271 -27.55 26.99 -8.14
C SER A 271 -27.80 27.48 -9.56
N LEU A 272 -27.93 26.53 -10.48
CA LEU A 272 -28.18 26.75 -11.90
C LEU A 272 -29.67 26.69 -12.22
N GLY A 273 -30.06 27.49 -13.21
CA GLY A 273 -31.40 27.46 -13.80
C GLY A 273 -31.44 28.34 -15.04
N GLY A 274 -32.62 28.86 -15.36
CA GLY A 274 -32.86 29.72 -16.52
C GLY A 274 -33.79 29.05 -17.51
N THR A 275 -33.73 29.47 -18.77
CA THR A 275 -34.51 28.86 -19.86
C THR A 275 -33.75 27.75 -20.58
N SER A 276 -32.42 27.65 -20.40
CA SER A 276 -31.68 26.46 -20.80
C SER A 276 -32.07 25.26 -19.92
N ASN A 277 -31.82 24.04 -20.40
CA ASN A 277 -32.09 22.81 -19.65
C ASN A 277 -31.06 22.50 -18.56
N LEU A 278 -30.18 23.47 -18.24
CA LEU A 278 -29.19 23.35 -17.17
C LEU A 278 -29.86 23.43 -15.80
N SER A 279 -29.58 22.44 -14.95
CA SER A 279 -30.03 22.42 -13.57
C SER A 279 -28.97 21.77 -12.67
N GLY A 280 -29.07 22.05 -11.38
CA GLY A 280 -28.15 21.53 -10.37
C GLY A 280 -27.30 22.60 -9.72
N ASP A 281 -26.38 22.14 -8.89
CA ASP A 281 -25.61 22.98 -7.97
C ASP A 281 -24.12 22.79 -8.22
N VAL A 282 -23.36 23.90 -8.19
CA VAL A 282 -21.91 23.91 -8.39
C VAL A 282 -21.24 24.61 -7.23
N VAL A 283 -20.43 23.87 -6.47
CA VAL A 283 -19.61 24.44 -5.39
C VAL A 283 -18.44 25.21 -6.01
N ILE A 284 -18.39 26.53 -5.80
CA ILE A 284 -17.34 27.40 -6.35
C ILE A 284 -16.22 27.70 -5.35
N GLY A 285 -16.35 27.26 -4.10
CA GLY A 285 -15.36 27.41 -3.04
C GLY A 285 -15.97 27.32 -1.65
N LYS A 286 -15.20 27.72 -0.62
CA LYS A 286 -15.62 27.69 0.78
C LYS A 286 -15.45 29.06 1.44
N TYR A 287 -16.38 29.44 2.31
CA TYR A 287 -16.26 30.61 3.17
C TYR A 287 -15.87 30.20 4.60
N ALA A 288 -14.81 30.79 5.13
CA ALA A 288 -14.36 30.62 6.52
C ALA A 288 -13.76 31.93 7.07
N ASP A 289 -13.62 32.05 8.39
CA ASP A 289 -13.03 33.25 9.03
C ASP A 289 -11.50 33.23 9.02
N TRP A 290 -10.91 32.03 9.06
CA TRP A 290 -9.47 31.80 9.10
C TRP A 290 -9.17 30.48 8.38
N GLY A 291 -7.97 30.39 7.80
CA GLY A 291 -7.51 29.22 7.06
C GLY A 291 -5.99 29.18 7.03
N ILE A 292 -5.42 28.06 7.47
CA ILE A 292 -3.99 27.78 7.43
C ILE A 292 -3.80 26.37 6.89
N SER A 293 -2.93 26.24 5.89
CA SER A 293 -2.50 24.98 5.35
C SER A 293 -1.03 24.70 5.70
N VAL A 294 -0.69 23.42 5.77
CA VAL A 294 0.67 22.94 6.05
C VAL A 294 1.03 21.93 4.99
N GLU A 295 2.10 22.20 4.26
CA GLU A 295 2.61 21.34 3.20
C GLU A 295 4.11 21.11 3.37
N ALA A 296 4.63 20.05 2.75
CA ALA A 296 6.06 19.78 2.73
C ALA A 296 6.51 19.42 1.32
N GLU A 297 7.75 19.77 0.99
CA GLU A 297 8.44 19.21 -0.18
C GLU A 297 8.54 17.68 -0.07
N ALA A 298 8.98 17.04 -1.16
CA ALA A 298 9.24 15.60 -1.16
C ALA A 298 10.20 15.20 -0.03
N ALA A 299 9.77 14.21 0.76
CA ALA A 299 10.53 13.70 1.91
C ALA A 299 11.96 13.30 1.50
N LYS A 300 12.94 13.74 2.31
CA LYS A 300 14.35 13.41 2.07
C LYS A 300 14.72 12.08 2.67
N SER A 301 15.64 11.35 2.03
CA SER A 301 16.19 10.14 2.63
C SER A 301 17.20 10.51 3.71
N VAL A 302 17.01 9.96 4.90
CA VAL A 302 17.94 10.06 6.02
C VAL A 302 18.35 8.66 6.46
N THR A 303 19.45 8.58 7.20
CA THR A 303 20.08 7.33 7.66
C THR A 303 19.94 7.25 9.16
N ALA A 304 19.47 6.12 9.68
CA ALA A 304 19.40 5.90 11.12
C ALA A 304 20.81 5.99 11.75
N GLY A 305 20.90 6.45 12.99
CA GLY A 305 22.19 6.53 13.72
C GLY A 305 23.15 7.59 13.17
N ARG A 306 22.63 8.61 12.48
CA ARG A 306 23.38 9.79 12.03
C ARG A 306 22.74 11.07 12.58
N ASP A 307 23.56 12.09 12.75
CA ASP A 307 23.16 13.44 13.17
C ASP A 307 23.14 14.43 12.00
N ALA A 308 22.59 15.62 12.28
CA ALA A 308 22.61 16.78 11.39
C ALA A 308 22.08 16.53 9.96
N GLN A 309 21.07 15.66 9.81
CA GLN A 309 20.52 15.29 8.51
C GLN A 309 19.36 16.17 8.11
N ARG A 310 19.41 16.71 6.89
CA ARG A 310 18.44 17.68 6.42
C ARG A 310 17.10 17.04 6.05
N ILE A 311 16.01 17.62 6.53
CA ILE A 311 14.64 17.22 6.16
C ILE A 311 14.07 18.05 4.99
N ALA A 312 12.90 17.66 4.51
CA ALA A 312 12.12 18.44 3.54
C ALA A 312 11.78 19.84 4.10
N LYS A 313 11.70 20.84 3.21
CA LYS A 313 11.15 22.15 3.58
C LYS A 313 9.68 21.96 3.92
N VAL A 314 9.24 22.60 5.01
CA VAL A 314 7.83 22.66 5.39
C VAL A 314 7.34 24.08 5.21
N THR A 315 6.21 24.24 4.52
CA THR A 315 5.53 25.51 4.30
C THR A 315 4.23 25.55 5.09
N ILE A 316 4.02 26.63 5.81
CA ILE A 316 2.81 26.95 6.56
C ILE A 316 2.21 28.19 5.90
N ALA A 317 1.11 28.02 5.19
CA ALA A 317 0.51 29.05 4.37
C ALA A 317 -0.79 29.55 4.96
N GLU A 318 -1.03 30.85 4.88
CA GLU A 318 -2.36 31.41 5.09
C GLU A 318 -3.23 31.19 3.86
N ASP A 319 -4.29 30.39 4.00
CA ASP A 319 -5.30 30.27 2.94
C ASP A 319 -6.17 31.54 2.86
N ILE A 320 -6.26 32.25 3.98
CA ILE A 320 -6.96 33.53 4.13
C ILE A 320 -5.99 34.53 4.79
N PRO A 321 -5.75 35.71 4.19
CA PRO A 321 -4.90 36.74 4.79
C PRO A 321 -5.29 37.06 6.24
N GLY A 322 -4.31 37.19 7.13
CA GLY A 322 -4.50 37.50 8.55
C GLY A 322 -4.87 36.31 9.43
N SER A 323 -4.83 35.08 8.90
CA SER A 323 -5.11 33.85 9.67
C SER A 323 -4.02 33.51 10.69
N LEU A 324 -2.77 33.90 10.45
CA LEU A 324 -1.66 33.76 11.40
C LEU A 324 -1.70 34.89 12.42
N ILE A 325 -2.46 34.67 13.49
CA ILE A 325 -2.75 35.68 14.50
C ILE A 325 -1.50 36.02 15.33
N PRO A 326 -1.18 37.32 15.53
CA PRO A 326 -0.10 37.78 16.41
C PRO A 326 -0.26 37.29 17.86
N GLY A 327 0.86 37.07 18.54
CA GLY A 327 0.95 36.56 19.91
C GLY A 327 0.67 35.06 20.06
N ARG A 328 0.29 34.36 18.98
CA ARG A 328 0.04 32.91 18.99
C ARG A 328 1.28 32.11 18.63
N THR A 329 1.23 30.82 18.92
CA THR A 329 2.35 29.90 18.73
C THR A 329 2.10 28.91 17.60
N ILE A 330 3.18 28.55 16.91
CA ILE A 330 3.27 27.36 16.06
C ILE A 330 4.23 26.40 16.74
N THR A 331 3.88 25.12 16.84
CA THR A 331 4.78 24.07 17.31
C THR A 331 5.09 23.09 16.20
N ALA A 332 6.30 22.52 16.23
CA ALA A 332 6.68 21.42 15.36
C ALA A 332 7.34 20.32 16.19
N LYS A 333 6.76 19.13 16.18
CA LYS A 333 7.15 18.00 17.02
C LYS A 333 7.58 16.82 16.17
N LEU A 334 8.77 16.31 16.47
CA LEU A 334 9.34 15.11 15.88
C LEU A 334 8.87 13.85 16.66
N PRO A 335 8.84 12.68 16.00
CA PRO A 335 8.48 11.43 16.66
C PRO A 335 9.58 10.98 17.63
N GLU A 336 9.24 10.00 18.47
CA GLU A 336 10.20 9.39 19.40
C GLU A 336 11.46 8.90 18.66
N ASN A 337 12.62 8.94 19.34
CA ASN A 337 13.92 8.54 18.78
C ASN A 337 14.41 9.39 17.60
N THR A 338 13.84 10.60 17.45
CA THR A 338 14.36 11.66 16.58
C THR A 338 14.33 12.99 17.32
N ARG A 339 15.25 13.90 17.00
CA ARG A 339 15.29 15.25 17.61
C ARG A 339 15.87 16.27 16.64
N PHE A 340 15.60 17.55 16.86
CA PHE A 340 16.21 18.64 16.13
C PHE A 340 17.69 18.76 16.53
N SER A 341 18.59 18.88 15.56
CA SER A 341 20.03 19.04 15.81
C SER A 341 20.37 20.43 16.36
N ALA A 342 19.54 21.43 16.06
CA ALA A 342 19.64 22.80 16.54
C ALA A 342 18.25 23.46 16.46
N ALA A 343 18.07 24.58 17.17
CA ALA A 343 16.83 25.34 17.11
C ALA A 343 16.57 25.84 15.67
N PRO A 344 15.51 25.35 14.99
CA PRO A 344 15.19 25.79 13.64
C PRO A 344 14.65 27.23 13.65
N THR A 345 14.67 27.86 12.49
CA THR A 345 14.01 29.14 12.25
C THR A 345 12.83 28.94 11.33
N LEU A 346 11.77 29.70 11.59
CA LEU A 346 10.65 29.89 10.67
C LEU A 346 10.91 31.20 9.92
N THR A 347 10.90 31.20 8.59
CA THR A 347 11.24 32.37 7.74
C THR A 347 10.09 32.73 6.79
N LEU A 348 9.93 33.99 6.41
CA LEU A 348 8.99 34.37 5.34
C LEU A 348 9.47 33.81 4.00
N ASP A 349 8.60 33.11 3.29
CA ASP A 349 8.86 32.61 1.95
C ASP A 349 8.17 33.50 0.90
N SER A 350 6.89 33.83 1.12
CA SER A 350 6.10 34.71 0.24
C SER A 350 5.01 35.48 0.99
N GLY A 351 4.41 36.46 0.31
CA GLY A 351 3.38 37.32 0.89
C GLY A 351 3.92 38.44 1.76
N ASN A 352 3.06 38.99 2.63
CA ASN A 352 3.46 40.02 3.58
C ASN A 352 3.30 39.53 5.01
N ASN A 353 4.42 39.47 5.72
CA ASN A 353 4.40 39.29 7.16
C ASN A 353 5.64 40.02 7.65
N ILE A 354 5.43 41.14 8.33
CA ILE A 354 6.42 42.22 8.44
C ILE A 354 7.69 41.77 9.23
N TRP A 355 7.74 40.54 9.79
CA TRP A 355 8.85 40.05 10.62
C TRP A 355 9.06 38.53 10.62
N ALA A 356 8.81 37.82 9.53
CA ALA A 356 8.64 36.37 9.60
C ALA A 356 9.91 35.51 9.80
N THR A 357 11.01 36.04 10.36
CA THR A 357 12.09 35.21 10.93
C THR A 357 11.88 35.04 12.44
N ALA A 358 11.32 33.90 12.84
CA ALA A 358 11.18 33.52 14.25
C ALA A 358 12.17 32.40 14.58
N VAL A 359 13.04 32.63 15.57
CA VAL A 359 13.91 31.58 16.12
C VAL A 359 13.08 30.72 17.04
N GLY A 360 13.03 29.42 16.76
CA GLY A 360 12.29 28.46 17.57
C GLY A 360 12.94 28.25 18.93
N THR A 361 12.13 28.03 19.96
CA THR A 361 12.59 27.58 21.27
C THR A 361 12.41 26.07 21.37
N LEU A 362 13.50 25.34 21.54
CA LEU A 362 13.46 23.88 21.74
C LEU A 362 13.08 23.55 23.18
N ASN A 363 12.36 22.44 23.35
CA ASN A 363 12.21 21.79 24.65
C ASN A 363 13.51 21.09 25.08
N SER A 364 13.54 20.55 26.30
CA SER A 364 14.75 20.00 26.93
C SER A 364 15.35 18.77 26.23
N ASP A 365 14.54 18.01 25.48
CA ASP A 365 14.97 16.82 24.73
C ASP A 365 15.15 17.11 23.23
N SER A 366 14.94 18.36 22.80
CA SER A 366 14.97 18.82 21.41
C SER A 366 14.01 18.07 20.48
N THR A 367 12.93 17.46 20.99
CA THR A 367 11.92 16.77 20.16
C THR A 367 10.82 17.71 19.67
N GLU A 368 10.63 18.86 20.32
CA GLU A 368 9.61 19.84 19.97
C GLU A 368 10.21 21.25 19.95
N VAL A 369 9.86 22.00 18.92
CA VAL A 369 10.19 23.42 18.80
C VAL A 369 8.92 24.26 18.83
N THR A 370 8.95 25.37 19.56
CA THR A 370 7.88 26.37 19.61
C THR A 370 8.33 27.68 18.98
N PHE A 371 7.52 28.22 18.08
CA PHE A 371 7.68 29.55 17.48
C PHE A 371 6.57 30.45 18.00
N THR A 372 6.91 31.65 18.48
CA THR A 372 5.91 32.67 18.85
C THR A 372 5.82 33.71 17.74
N LEU A 373 4.62 33.92 17.20
CA LEU A 373 4.34 34.93 16.18
C LEU A 373 4.25 36.29 16.87
N ALA A 374 5.26 37.14 16.76
CA ALA A 374 5.39 38.27 17.69
C ALA A 374 4.61 39.55 17.32
N ASN A 375 4.12 39.73 16.08
CA ASN A 375 3.63 41.05 15.65
C ASN A 375 2.47 40.96 14.62
N ASN A 376 1.92 42.10 14.15
CA ASN A 376 0.65 42.30 13.39
C ASN A 376 0.28 41.27 12.31
N ALA A 377 -1.04 41.10 12.12
CA ALA A 377 -1.59 40.22 11.09
C ALA A 377 -1.15 40.65 9.68
N SER A 378 -0.97 39.67 8.80
CA SER A 378 -0.74 39.91 7.38
C SER A 378 -1.96 40.57 6.72
N THR A 379 -1.72 41.27 5.62
CA THR A 379 -2.78 41.88 4.79
C THR A 379 -2.91 41.21 3.42
N SER A 380 -1.97 40.34 3.07
CA SER A 380 -2.04 39.35 2.00
C SER A 380 -1.68 37.98 2.57
N ALA A 381 -2.08 36.90 1.90
CA ALA A 381 -1.73 35.55 2.32
C ALA A 381 -0.20 35.41 2.43
N ALA A 382 0.31 35.05 3.61
CA ALA A 382 1.72 34.81 3.85
C ALA A 382 2.04 33.32 3.89
N GLU A 383 3.24 32.97 3.42
CA GLU A 383 3.81 31.63 3.52
C GLU A 383 5.05 31.66 4.40
N LEU A 384 5.04 30.88 5.48
CA LEU A 384 6.16 30.71 6.39
C LEU A 384 6.84 29.37 6.14
N ALA A 385 8.16 29.35 6.08
CA ALA A 385 8.93 28.17 5.78
C ALA A 385 9.84 27.74 6.94
N LEU A 386 9.77 26.46 7.30
CA LEU A 386 10.82 25.78 8.05
C LEU A 386 11.82 25.22 7.05
N SER A 387 12.89 25.99 6.82
CA SER A 387 13.94 25.68 5.87
C SER A 387 15.25 25.33 6.59
N ASN A 388 16.10 24.54 5.93
CA ASN A 388 17.42 24.15 6.46
C ASN A 388 17.36 23.43 7.82
N VAL A 389 16.25 22.74 8.12
CA VAL A 389 16.11 21.98 9.36
C VAL A 389 16.91 20.70 9.29
N ASN A 390 17.74 20.48 10.32
CA ASN A 390 18.52 19.27 10.51
C ASN A 390 18.00 18.48 11.71
N ILE A 391 17.95 17.16 11.57
CA ILE A 391 17.52 16.24 12.61
C ILE A 391 18.59 15.19 12.89
N ASP A 392 18.59 14.70 14.13
CA ASP A 392 19.32 13.52 14.55
C ASP A 392 18.35 12.33 14.61
N VAL A 393 18.81 11.18 14.13
CA VAL A 393 17.97 9.97 14.02
C VAL A 393 18.63 8.85 14.80
N ALA A 394 17.91 8.22 15.73
CA ALA A 394 18.44 7.08 16.48
C ALA A 394 18.65 5.86 15.56
N PRO A 395 19.56 4.93 15.88
CA PRO A 395 19.92 3.83 15.01
C PRO A 395 18.81 2.80 14.77
N ASN A 396 17.84 2.69 15.66
CA ASN A 396 16.72 1.75 15.57
C ASN A 396 15.55 2.25 14.69
N VAL A 397 15.56 3.52 14.27
CA VAL A 397 14.47 4.14 13.51
C VAL A 397 14.48 3.68 12.05
N SER A 398 13.29 3.45 11.49
CA SER A 398 13.12 3.13 10.07
C SER A 398 11.74 3.54 9.57
N GLY A 399 11.63 3.89 8.29
CA GLY A 399 10.38 4.31 7.67
C GLY A 399 10.17 5.82 7.74
N ASP A 400 8.92 6.25 7.62
CA ASP A 400 8.57 7.66 7.52
C ASP A 400 8.77 8.40 8.85
N ILE A 401 9.44 9.56 8.79
CA ILE A 401 9.56 10.51 9.88
C ILE A 401 8.54 11.61 9.61
N ALA A 402 7.47 11.61 10.42
CA ALA A 402 6.39 12.56 10.32
C ALA A 402 6.57 13.69 11.34
N LEU A 403 6.54 14.94 10.87
CA LEU A 403 6.56 16.12 11.70
C LEU A 403 5.11 16.54 12.02
N GLU A 404 4.78 16.62 13.30
CA GLU A 404 3.49 17.11 13.76
C GLU A 404 3.57 18.63 13.95
N ILE A 405 2.81 19.38 13.15
CA ILE A 405 2.62 20.82 13.28
C ILE A 405 1.38 21.10 14.12
N GLY A 406 1.52 22.01 15.09
CA GLY A 406 0.44 22.39 16.01
C GLY A 406 0.60 23.82 16.52
N GLY A 407 0.05 24.07 17.72
CA GLY A 407 0.13 25.34 18.42
C GLY A 407 -1.19 26.12 18.47
N THR A 408 -1.12 27.34 19.02
CA THR A 408 -2.29 28.19 19.27
C THR A 408 -2.65 29.12 18.10
N ALA A 409 -1.82 29.14 17.05
CA ALA A 409 -2.04 29.91 15.82
C ALA A 409 -3.04 29.26 14.86
N GLY A 410 -3.45 28.01 15.11
CA GLY A 410 -4.43 27.30 14.27
C GLY A 410 -3.80 26.40 13.20
N ALA A 411 -2.49 26.51 12.95
CA ALA A 411 -1.76 25.56 12.12
C ALA A 411 -1.81 24.16 12.73
N LYS A 412 -2.29 23.17 11.96
CA LYS A 412 -2.38 21.78 12.37
C LYS A 412 -2.09 20.86 11.20
N GLY A 413 -1.30 19.81 11.43
CA GLY A 413 -1.08 18.78 10.42
C GLY A 413 0.04 17.83 10.81
N THR A 414 0.01 16.63 10.23
CA THR A 414 1.11 15.66 10.36
C THR A 414 1.62 15.37 8.97
N ILE A 415 2.90 15.67 8.72
CA ILE A 415 3.50 15.66 7.38
C ILE A 415 4.79 14.84 7.37
N VAL A 416 4.97 13.97 6.38
CA VAL A 416 6.22 13.19 6.24
C VAL A 416 7.31 14.09 5.68
N VAL A 417 8.36 14.33 6.48
CA VAL A 417 9.46 15.25 6.12
C VAL A 417 10.75 14.52 5.77
N ALA A 418 10.88 13.25 6.17
CA ALA A 418 11.99 12.40 5.82
C ALA A 418 11.61 10.91 5.85
N ASN A 419 12.42 10.07 5.21
CA ASN A 419 12.32 8.61 5.28
C ASN A 419 13.65 8.03 5.78
N ALA A 420 13.62 7.36 6.93
CA ALA A 420 14.76 6.75 7.59
C ALA A 420 15.06 5.35 7.05
N THR A 421 16.29 5.15 6.59
CA THR A 421 16.82 3.84 6.24
C THR A 421 17.69 3.31 7.36
N LYS A 422 17.48 2.04 7.77
CA LYS A 422 18.36 1.36 8.73
C LYS A 422 19.78 1.26 8.17
N VAL A 423 20.78 1.44 9.02
CA VAL A 423 22.19 1.26 8.65
C VAL A 423 22.50 -0.20 8.38
N VAL A 424 22.03 -1.08 9.26
CA VAL A 424 22.28 -2.52 9.21
C VAL A 424 21.07 -3.26 9.77
N SER A 425 20.84 -4.45 9.23
CA SER A 425 19.83 -5.41 9.70
C SER A 425 20.47 -6.78 9.87
N GLY A 426 19.90 -7.64 10.71
CA GLY A 426 20.41 -8.98 10.95
C GLY A 426 19.34 -10.04 10.77
N SER A 427 19.72 -11.15 10.15
CA SER A 427 18.95 -12.40 10.08
C SER A 427 19.85 -13.55 10.49
N ALA A 428 19.29 -14.63 11.02
CA ALA A 428 20.07 -15.81 11.34
C ALA A 428 19.23 -17.07 11.25
N ASP A 429 19.91 -18.20 11.05
CA ASP A 429 19.33 -19.49 11.39
C ASP A 429 19.24 -19.58 12.92
N VAL A 430 18.19 -20.20 13.45
CA VAL A 430 18.02 -20.35 14.90
C VAL A 430 18.39 -21.76 15.32
N LYS A 431 19.34 -21.90 16.25
CA LYS A 431 19.69 -23.19 16.87
C LYS A 431 19.34 -23.23 18.35
N GLU A 432 19.02 -24.41 18.85
CA GLU A 432 18.80 -24.61 20.29
C GLU A 432 20.14 -24.68 21.03
N VAL A 433 20.20 -24.02 22.19
CA VAL A 433 21.32 -24.08 23.14
C VAL A 433 20.79 -24.39 24.53
N LYS A 434 21.54 -25.15 25.32
CA LYS A 434 21.17 -25.58 26.66
C LYS A 434 21.59 -24.55 27.70
N VAL A 435 20.71 -24.27 28.67
CA VAL A 435 21.06 -23.44 29.83
C VAL A 435 22.20 -24.07 30.64
N GLY A 436 23.09 -23.24 31.19
CA GLY A 436 24.25 -23.70 31.99
C GLY A 436 25.33 -24.47 31.23
N SER A 437 25.31 -24.44 29.90
CA SER A 437 26.26 -25.15 29.04
C SER A 437 27.20 -24.19 28.31
N GLN A 438 28.44 -24.63 28.11
CA GLN A 438 29.51 -23.82 27.52
C GLN A 438 29.75 -24.17 26.05
N ALA A 439 30.33 -23.24 25.29
CA ALA A 439 30.84 -23.45 23.93
C ALA A 439 29.84 -24.14 22.96
N GLN A 440 28.61 -23.63 22.93
CA GLN A 440 27.51 -24.19 22.13
C GLN A 440 27.39 -23.46 20.80
N ALA A 441 27.32 -24.19 19.69
CA ALA A 441 27.16 -23.59 18.37
C ALA A 441 25.80 -22.89 18.24
N VAL A 442 25.81 -21.65 17.74
CA VAL A 442 24.60 -20.93 17.33
C VAL A 442 24.41 -21.02 15.82
N GLY A 443 23.26 -20.54 15.31
CA GLY A 443 23.06 -20.47 13.87
C GLY A 443 23.90 -19.38 13.22
N ASP A 444 24.08 -19.51 11.90
CA ASP A 444 24.84 -18.54 11.13
C ASP A 444 24.07 -17.22 11.08
N ILE A 445 24.78 -16.11 11.28
CA ILE A 445 24.21 -14.76 11.29
C ILE A 445 24.62 -14.04 10.01
N THR A 446 23.66 -13.44 9.31
CA THR A 446 23.90 -12.52 8.20
C THR A 446 23.51 -11.12 8.62
N LEU A 447 24.48 -10.20 8.56
CA LEU A 447 24.26 -8.76 8.73
C LEU A 447 24.23 -8.11 7.36
N THR A 448 23.14 -7.41 7.03
CA THR A 448 22.95 -6.74 5.75
C THR A 448 22.95 -5.25 5.93
N GLU A 449 23.85 -4.56 5.24
CA GLU A 449 23.91 -3.11 5.16
C GLU A 449 22.68 -2.58 4.41
N GLY A 450 22.01 -1.55 4.95
CA GLY A 450 20.77 -1.04 4.35
C GLY A 450 20.97 -0.24 3.06
N LYS A 451 22.17 0.32 2.85
CA LYS A 451 22.60 1.01 1.62
C LYS A 451 24.11 1.08 1.55
N LYS A 452 24.68 1.33 0.36
CA LYS A 452 26.12 1.60 0.22
C LYS A 452 26.57 2.70 1.19
N GLU A 453 27.79 2.59 1.70
CA GLU A 453 28.37 3.52 2.68
C GLU A 453 27.53 3.65 3.97
N GLY A 454 26.63 2.70 4.21
CA GLY A 454 25.75 2.68 5.37
C GLY A 454 26.56 2.51 6.65
N LEU A 455 27.43 1.51 6.71
CA LEU A 455 28.40 1.30 7.78
C LEU A 455 29.60 2.22 7.58
N LEU A 456 29.99 2.94 8.64
CA LEU A 456 31.17 3.81 8.65
C LEU A 456 32.42 3.03 9.03
N VAL A 457 33.58 3.63 8.75
CA VAL A 457 34.85 3.16 9.33
C VAL A 457 34.76 3.24 10.85
N GLY A 458 35.01 2.12 11.53
CA GLY A 458 34.77 1.98 12.96
C GLY A 458 34.52 0.54 13.37
N ASN A 459 33.82 0.34 14.49
CA ASN A 459 33.51 -0.98 15.01
C ASN A 459 32.03 -1.32 14.77
N LEU A 460 31.77 -2.40 14.03
CA LEU A 460 30.47 -3.07 14.03
C LEU A 460 30.47 -4.09 15.17
N GLU A 461 29.50 -4.00 16.07
CA GLU A 461 29.47 -4.80 17.30
C GLU A 461 28.18 -5.61 17.40
N LEU A 462 28.33 -6.90 17.71
CA LEU A 462 27.26 -7.79 18.15
C LEU A 462 27.41 -7.99 19.65
N ASN A 463 26.42 -7.53 20.42
CA ASN A 463 26.43 -7.59 21.87
C ASN A 463 25.49 -8.69 22.36
N ALA A 464 26.03 -9.62 23.14
CA ALA A 464 25.27 -10.68 23.78
C ALA A 464 24.42 -10.12 24.95
N PRO A 465 23.24 -10.70 25.23
CA PRO A 465 22.46 -10.34 26.40
C PRO A 465 23.18 -10.79 27.70
N ALA A 466 22.70 -10.30 28.84
CA ALA A 466 23.20 -10.72 30.15
C ALA A 466 23.16 -12.25 30.31
N GLY A 467 24.22 -12.82 30.89
CA GLY A 467 24.38 -14.26 31.09
C GLY A 467 24.84 -15.07 29.86
N VAL A 468 25.04 -14.41 28.71
CA VAL A 468 25.57 -15.03 27.48
C VAL A 468 26.93 -14.42 27.12
N THR A 469 27.92 -15.27 26.80
CA THR A 469 29.25 -14.84 26.35
C THR A 469 29.69 -15.60 25.10
N PHE A 470 30.49 -14.99 24.24
CA PHE A 470 31.05 -15.61 23.05
C PHE A 470 32.21 -16.55 23.43
N ALA A 471 32.13 -17.83 23.06
CA ALA A 471 33.10 -18.86 23.42
C ALA A 471 34.28 -18.95 22.45
N ASN A 472 34.13 -18.46 21.21
CA ASN A 472 35.19 -18.40 20.20
C ASN A 472 35.12 -17.12 19.35
N VAL A 473 36.16 -16.88 18.54
CA VAL A 473 36.10 -15.92 17.43
C VAL A 473 35.58 -16.67 16.20
N PRO A 474 34.43 -16.28 15.62
CA PRO A 474 33.83 -16.95 14.46
C PRO A 474 34.54 -16.58 13.15
N THR A 475 34.19 -17.30 12.08
CA THR A 475 34.57 -16.89 10.71
C THR A 475 33.61 -15.80 10.24
N VAL A 476 34.14 -14.68 9.75
CA VAL A 476 33.34 -13.59 9.17
C VAL A 476 33.74 -13.41 7.70
N LYS A 477 32.76 -13.46 6.79
CA LYS A 477 32.95 -13.32 5.34
C LYS A 477 31.97 -12.31 4.76
N VAL A 478 32.40 -11.60 3.73
CA VAL A 478 31.53 -10.75 2.92
C VAL A 478 30.96 -11.62 1.78
N GLU A 479 29.66 -11.89 1.80
CA GLU A 479 28.97 -12.71 0.79
C GLU A 479 28.29 -11.88 -0.31
N GLY A 480 28.35 -10.55 -0.19
CA GLY A 480 27.86 -9.60 -1.19
C GLY A 480 28.37 -8.19 -0.92
N GLY A 481 28.57 -7.40 -1.96
CA GLY A 481 29.20 -6.07 -1.88
C GLY A 481 30.71 -6.14 -1.67
N ASP A 482 31.29 -5.05 -1.16
CA ASP A 482 32.73 -4.80 -1.16
C ASP A 482 33.26 -4.12 0.12
N ILE A 483 32.51 -4.18 1.22
CA ILE A 483 32.94 -3.67 2.53
C ILE A 483 34.27 -4.30 2.96
N GLN A 484 35.18 -3.47 3.49
CA GLN A 484 36.50 -3.93 3.94
C GLN A 484 36.48 -4.14 5.45
N LEU A 485 36.66 -5.39 5.89
CA LEU A 485 36.64 -5.78 7.30
C LEU A 485 38.06 -6.01 7.84
N GLY A 486 38.26 -5.72 9.12
CA GLY A 486 39.48 -6.01 9.86
C GLY A 486 39.41 -7.32 10.65
N THR A 487 40.40 -7.53 11.52
CA THR A 487 40.48 -8.71 12.37
C THR A 487 39.38 -8.72 13.44
N VAL A 488 38.53 -9.74 13.39
CA VAL A 488 37.42 -9.92 14.33
C VAL A 488 37.96 -10.30 15.71
N THR A 489 37.43 -9.67 16.76
CA THR A 489 37.86 -9.90 18.14
C THR A 489 36.67 -10.05 19.07
N ARG A 490 36.88 -10.69 20.23
CA ARG A 490 35.96 -10.64 21.37
C ARG A 490 36.40 -9.52 22.30
N ALA A 491 35.45 -8.72 22.78
CA ALA A 491 35.66 -7.59 23.68
C ALA A 491 34.69 -7.66 24.87
N ASN A 492 34.86 -6.73 25.82
CA ASN A 492 33.97 -6.56 26.98
C ASN A 492 33.72 -7.87 27.74
N ASN A 493 34.78 -8.53 28.20
CA ASN A 493 34.70 -9.83 28.88
C ASN A 493 33.93 -10.89 28.07
N ASN A 494 34.17 -10.92 26.75
CA ASN A 494 33.54 -11.81 25.77
C ASN A 494 32.04 -11.61 25.58
N THR A 495 31.45 -10.49 26.02
CA THR A 495 30.04 -10.16 25.76
C THR A 495 29.83 -9.41 24.44
N THR A 496 30.91 -8.93 23.81
CA THR A 496 30.86 -8.22 22.53
C THR A 496 31.72 -8.93 21.49
N LEU A 497 31.16 -9.18 20.31
CA LEU A 497 31.89 -9.56 19.12
C LEU A 497 32.11 -8.30 18.28
N ARG A 498 33.38 -7.89 18.15
CA ARG A 498 33.78 -6.68 17.44
C ARG A 498 34.32 -7.03 16.06
N ILE A 499 33.71 -6.44 15.04
CA ILE A 499 34.05 -6.58 13.63
C ILE A 499 34.48 -5.20 13.14
N PRO A 500 35.80 -4.92 13.04
CA PRO A 500 36.28 -3.64 12.53
C PRO A 500 35.89 -3.46 11.06
N VAL A 501 35.40 -2.27 10.71
CA VAL A 501 35.18 -1.82 9.34
C VAL A 501 36.33 -0.89 8.99
N ASN A 502 37.22 -1.33 8.11
CA ASN A 502 38.42 -0.60 7.70
C ASN A 502 38.16 0.31 6.48
N GLY A 503 37.11 0.02 5.71
CA GLY A 503 36.73 0.78 4.53
C GLY A 503 35.26 0.58 4.19
N GLN A 504 34.61 1.67 3.79
CA GLN A 504 33.19 1.68 3.43
C GLN A 504 32.94 0.96 2.11
N SER A 505 31.72 0.48 1.93
CA SER A 505 31.28 -0.22 0.72
C SER A 505 30.90 0.75 -0.40
N SER A 506 31.16 0.41 -1.66
CA SER A 506 30.58 1.10 -2.83
C SER A 506 29.20 0.54 -3.21
N LYS A 507 28.86 -0.65 -2.68
CA LYS A 507 27.57 -1.35 -2.84
C LYS A 507 27.14 -1.95 -1.50
N ALA A 508 25.84 -1.92 -1.20
CA ALA A 508 25.31 -2.49 0.04
C ALA A 508 25.85 -3.92 0.27
N SER A 509 26.51 -4.12 1.41
CA SER A 509 27.21 -5.37 1.73
C SER A 509 26.42 -6.33 2.61
N ALA A 510 26.68 -7.62 2.43
CA ALA A 510 26.19 -8.69 3.31
C ALA A 510 27.37 -9.39 3.99
N ILE A 511 27.37 -9.40 5.32
CA ILE A 511 28.42 -9.95 6.17
C ILE A 511 27.87 -11.20 6.85
N LYS A 512 28.40 -12.37 6.52
CA LYS A 512 28.05 -13.63 7.16
C LYS A 512 29.03 -13.99 8.26
N ILE A 513 28.50 -14.42 9.39
CA ILE A 513 29.20 -14.86 10.58
C ILE A 513 28.83 -16.33 10.78
N SER A 514 29.81 -17.21 10.66
CA SER A 514 29.63 -18.66 10.71
C SER A 514 30.55 -19.31 11.75
N GLY A 515 30.09 -20.42 12.33
CA GLY A 515 30.83 -21.16 13.36
C GLY A 515 30.93 -20.42 14.70
N LEU A 516 29.98 -19.52 15.00
CA LEU A 516 29.89 -18.84 16.29
C LEU A 516 29.44 -19.80 17.39
N GLN A 517 30.10 -19.73 18.54
CA GLN A 517 29.76 -20.49 19.73
C GLN A 517 29.56 -19.57 20.93
N VAL A 518 28.63 -19.93 21.81
CA VAL A 518 28.30 -19.18 23.02
C VAL A 518 28.31 -20.04 24.27
N THR A 519 28.65 -19.43 25.39
CA THR A 519 28.44 -19.98 26.73
C THR A 519 27.21 -19.31 27.34
N VAL A 520 26.28 -20.13 27.82
CA VAL A 520 25.02 -19.69 28.44
C VAL A 520 25.07 -20.08 29.91
N ASP A 521 24.99 -19.09 30.80
CA ASP A 521 24.99 -19.36 32.23
C ASP A 521 23.64 -19.92 32.72
N ARG A 522 23.51 -20.19 34.02
CA ARG A 522 22.28 -20.73 34.63
C ARG A 522 21.23 -19.66 34.98
N THR A 523 21.54 -18.39 34.75
CA THR A 523 20.66 -17.25 35.02
C THR A 523 19.84 -16.86 33.78
N VAL A 524 20.28 -17.27 32.59
CA VAL A 524 19.55 -17.02 31.35
C VAL A 524 18.24 -17.83 31.32
N PRO A 525 17.07 -17.18 31.15
CA PRO A 525 15.80 -17.88 31.04
C PRO A 525 15.68 -18.63 29.70
N GLU A 526 14.76 -19.59 29.64
CA GLU A 526 14.35 -20.21 28.38
C GLU A 526 13.77 -19.17 27.41
N GLY A 527 14.07 -19.31 26.11
CA GLY A 527 13.61 -18.39 25.07
C GLY A 527 14.73 -17.82 24.19
N ASP A 528 14.43 -16.75 23.47
CA ASP A 528 15.30 -16.23 22.42
C ASP A 528 16.55 -15.52 22.98
N ILE A 529 17.72 -15.90 22.48
CA ILE A 529 18.95 -15.11 22.67
C ILE A 529 18.99 -14.02 21.59
N LYS A 530 18.75 -12.78 22.00
CA LYS A 530 18.77 -11.58 21.15
C LYS A 530 20.14 -10.90 21.21
N PHE A 531 20.91 -10.97 20.13
CA PHE A 531 22.15 -10.21 19.99
C PHE A 531 21.84 -8.81 19.47
N SER A 532 22.25 -7.78 20.21
CA SER A 532 22.06 -6.38 19.82
C SER A 532 23.16 -5.94 18.84
N ILE A 533 22.76 -5.29 17.74
CA ILE A 533 23.67 -4.81 16.69
C ILE A 533 23.95 -3.32 16.92
N GLY A 534 25.22 -2.94 17.11
CA GLY A 534 25.61 -1.57 17.39
C GLY A 534 27.06 -1.27 17.05
N GLY A 535 27.67 -0.37 17.82
CA GLY A 535 29.05 0.08 17.63
C GLY A 535 29.18 1.36 16.78
N THR A 536 30.39 1.89 16.71
CA THR A 536 30.69 3.19 16.05
C THR A 536 30.54 3.16 14.53
N ALA A 537 30.60 1.98 13.91
CA ALA A 537 30.27 1.84 12.48
C ALA A 537 28.76 2.06 12.21
N VAL A 538 27.92 1.83 13.23
CA VAL A 538 26.46 1.91 13.14
C VAL A 538 25.95 3.27 13.61
N VAL A 539 26.50 3.81 14.70
CA VAL A 539 26.07 5.08 15.32
C VAL A 539 27.18 6.11 15.25
N ASN A 540 26.87 7.26 14.66
CA ASN A 540 27.74 8.43 14.63
C ASN A 540 26.90 9.68 14.91
N ASN A 541 26.64 9.91 16.19
CA ASN A 541 25.91 11.07 16.69
C ASN A 541 26.77 11.77 17.75
N ALA A 542 26.90 13.09 17.68
CA ALA A 542 27.62 13.88 18.68
C ALA A 542 27.02 13.75 20.09
N THR A 543 25.69 13.67 20.19
CA THR A 543 24.95 13.45 21.43
C THR A 543 24.19 12.11 21.34
N PRO A 544 24.69 11.01 21.93
CA PRO A 544 24.08 9.69 21.77
C PRO A 544 22.64 9.63 22.27
N PHE A 545 21.80 8.85 21.58
CA PHE A 545 20.49 8.45 22.12
C PHE A 545 20.66 7.40 23.22
N PRO A 546 19.70 7.27 24.16
CA PRO A 546 19.75 6.20 25.17
C PRO A 546 19.87 4.80 24.54
N ASN A 547 19.21 4.59 23.39
CA ASN A 547 19.38 3.40 22.59
C ASN A 547 20.47 3.59 21.52
N THR A 548 21.51 2.77 21.59
CA THR A 548 22.64 2.75 20.65
C THR A 548 22.60 1.55 19.69
N SER A 549 21.53 0.77 19.71
CA SER A 549 21.34 -0.41 18.87
C SER A 549 20.56 -0.10 17.60
N ALA A 550 21.00 -0.60 16.45
CA ALA A 550 20.23 -0.58 15.20
C ALA A 550 19.14 -1.66 15.13
N GLY A 551 19.12 -2.57 16.09
CA GLY A 551 18.20 -3.69 16.17
C GLY A 551 18.86 -4.92 16.76
N SER A 552 18.15 -6.04 16.76
CA SER A 552 18.65 -7.31 17.29
C SER A 552 18.47 -8.45 16.29
N VAL A 553 19.31 -9.46 16.41
CA VAL A 553 19.21 -10.73 15.67
C VAL A 553 19.10 -11.90 16.66
N ILE A 554 18.24 -12.86 16.34
CA ILE A 554 18.05 -14.07 17.14
C ILE A 554 18.78 -15.21 16.41
N ALA A 555 19.89 -15.67 16.96
CA ALA A 555 20.67 -16.78 16.39
C ALA A 555 20.56 -18.09 17.18
N SER A 556 19.97 -18.03 18.37
CA SER A 556 19.73 -19.20 19.19
C SER A 556 18.57 -19.04 20.16
N LYS A 557 18.05 -20.18 20.62
CA LYS A 557 17.00 -20.28 21.63
C LYS A 557 17.47 -21.16 22.79
N VAL A 558 17.35 -20.67 24.01
CA VAL A 558 17.68 -21.42 25.22
C VAL A 558 16.58 -22.42 25.51
N VAL A 559 16.98 -23.67 25.72
CA VAL A 559 16.14 -24.78 26.17
C VAL A 559 16.70 -25.38 27.46
N THR A 560 15.84 -25.90 28.33
CA THR A 560 16.30 -26.76 29.41
C THR A 560 16.74 -28.11 28.86
N PRO A 561 17.85 -28.69 29.34
CA PRO A 561 18.12 -30.10 29.13
C PRO A 561 16.92 -30.90 29.69
N ALA A 562 16.14 -31.52 28.83
CA ALA A 562 15.22 -32.57 29.28
C ALA A 562 16.06 -33.63 30.00
N PRO A 563 15.62 -34.17 31.16
CA PRO A 563 16.19 -35.40 31.69
C PRO A 563 16.01 -36.46 30.60
N SER A 564 17.10 -36.83 29.92
CA SER A 564 17.05 -37.84 28.86
C SER A 564 16.46 -39.13 29.43
N ASP A 565 15.44 -39.70 28.77
CA ASP A 565 15.00 -41.09 28.97
C ASP A 565 16.21 -42.02 28.79
N GLN A 566 16.92 -42.32 29.88
CA GLN A 566 17.85 -43.42 29.90
C GLN A 566 17.01 -44.69 30.01
N LYS A 567 16.98 -45.49 28.93
CA LYS A 567 16.45 -46.85 28.97
C LYS A 567 17.24 -47.67 30.00
N ALA A 568 16.65 -47.90 31.16
CA ALA A 568 17.27 -48.70 32.21
C ALA A 568 17.04 -50.20 31.94
N THR A 569 18.09 -51.02 32.11
CA THR A 569 18.02 -52.48 32.17
C THR A 569 18.33 -52.93 33.58
N ALA A 570 17.42 -53.65 34.22
CA ALA A 570 17.59 -54.16 35.58
C ALA A 570 17.50 -55.68 35.62
N GLN A 571 18.37 -56.34 36.39
CA GLN A 571 18.36 -57.80 36.54
C GLN A 571 18.22 -58.19 38.01
N PHE A 572 17.23 -59.05 38.30
CA PHE A 572 16.93 -59.56 39.64
C PHE A 572 17.03 -61.08 39.64
N VAL A 573 17.83 -61.64 40.54
CA VAL A 573 17.96 -63.10 40.71
C VAL A 573 17.10 -63.53 41.91
N LEU A 574 16.30 -64.58 41.73
CA LEU A 574 15.46 -65.11 42.81
C LEU A 574 16.29 -65.53 44.03
N GLY A 575 15.77 -65.25 45.23
CA GLY A 575 16.41 -65.60 46.50
C GLY A 575 17.63 -64.75 46.88
N GLN A 576 18.09 -63.83 46.01
CA GLN A 576 19.18 -62.90 46.33
C GLN A 576 18.62 -61.55 46.77
N SER A 577 19.33 -60.86 47.67
CA SER A 577 19.05 -59.49 48.10
C SER A 577 19.86 -58.44 47.33
N LYS A 578 20.43 -58.83 46.18
CA LYS A 578 21.21 -58.00 45.27
C LYS A 578 20.58 -58.04 43.88
N TYR A 579 20.69 -56.93 43.16
CA TYR A 579 20.22 -56.78 41.78
C TYR A 579 21.16 -55.85 41.02
N THR A 580 21.10 -55.81 39.70
CA THR A 580 21.88 -54.86 38.89
C THR A 580 20.99 -53.88 38.16
N VAL A 581 21.46 -52.65 37.97
CA VAL A 581 20.86 -51.64 37.09
C VAL A 581 21.94 -51.15 36.15
N ASN A 582 21.76 -51.36 34.85
CA ASN A 582 22.75 -51.06 33.81
C ASN A 582 24.14 -51.66 34.12
N GLY A 583 24.17 -52.87 34.70
CA GLY A 583 25.40 -53.57 35.11
C GLY A 583 25.99 -53.13 36.46
N VAL A 584 25.42 -52.13 37.14
CA VAL A 584 25.86 -51.68 38.46
C VAL A 584 25.08 -52.42 39.55
N GLU A 585 25.79 -53.08 40.47
CA GLU A 585 25.20 -53.79 41.61
C GLU A 585 24.50 -52.83 42.58
N LYS A 586 23.32 -53.23 43.04
CA LYS A 586 22.46 -52.57 44.03
C LYS A 586 21.96 -53.60 45.04
N ALA A 587 21.63 -53.15 46.23
CA ALA A 587 21.07 -54.00 47.28
C ALA A 587 19.57 -53.69 47.47
N MET A 588 18.81 -54.74 47.76
CA MET A 588 17.43 -54.67 48.24
C MET A 588 17.36 -55.32 49.62
N ASP A 589 16.47 -54.83 50.47
CA ASP A 589 16.32 -55.31 51.86
C ASP A 589 15.50 -56.60 51.97
N VAL A 590 14.82 -56.99 50.90
CA VAL A 590 14.03 -58.22 50.79
C VAL A 590 14.30 -58.90 49.44
N ALA A 591 14.34 -60.23 49.43
CA ALA A 591 14.62 -60.99 48.20
C ALA A 591 13.36 -61.18 47.33
N ALA A 592 13.53 -61.21 46.01
CA ALA A 592 12.50 -61.69 45.10
C ALA A 592 12.26 -63.19 45.33
N PHE A 593 11.02 -63.65 45.16
CA PHE A 593 10.66 -65.05 45.39
C PHE A 593 9.67 -65.58 44.34
N GLU A 594 9.61 -66.90 44.20
CA GLU A 594 8.62 -67.60 43.40
C GLU A 594 7.52 -68.13 44.31
N GLU A 595 6.27 -68.00 43.88
CA GLU A 595 5.13 -68.63 44.54
C GLU A 595 3.99 -68.89 43.56
N GLY A 596 3.59 -70.16 43.43
CA GLY A 596 2.43 -70.56 42.62
C GLY A 596 2.63 -70.36 41.11
N GLY A 597 3.85 -70.56 40.62
CA GLY A 597 4.27 -70.33 39.24
C GLY A 597 4.52 -68.86 38.88
N ARG A 598 4.63 -67.98 39.87
CA ARG A 598 4.77 -66.52 39.66
C ARG A 598 5.94 -65.93 40.42
N THR A 599 6.70 -65.09 39.75
CA THR A 599 7.83 -64.35 40.31
C THR A 599 7.38 -63.04 40.92
N TYR A 600 7.51 -62.91 42.24
CA TYR A 600 7.18 -61.71 43.00
C TYR A 600 8.43 -60.86 43.24
N LEU A 601 8.34 -59.58 42.89
CA LEU A 601 9.40 -58.60 43.15
C LEU A 601 8.89 -57.47 44.05
N PRO A 602 9.76 -56.87 44.88
CA PRO A 602 9.37 -55.75 45.71
C PRO A 602 9.26 -54.50 44.83
N VAL A 603 8.06 -53.92 44.81
CA VAL A 603 7.64 -52.93 43.80
C VAL A 603 8.54 -51.69 43.80
N ARG A 604 8.97 -51.23 44.98
CA ARG A 604 9.83 -50.06 45.13
C ARG A 604 11.12 -50.19 44.33
N PHE A 605 11.85 -51.31 44.49
CA PHE A 605 13.14 -51.49 43.81
C PHE A 605 12.98 -51.62 42.30
N VAL A 606 11.88 -52.20 41.83
CA VAL A 606 11.56 -52.26 40.39
C VAL A 606 11.27 -50.86 39.85
N ALA A 607 10.47 -50.06 40.56
CA ALA A 607 10.16 -48.69 40.16
C ALA A 607 11.44 -47.81 40.13
N GLU A 608 12.26 -47.89 41.16
CA GLU A 608 13.55 -47.19 41.24
C GLU A 608 14.52 -47.62 40.14
N ALA A 609 14.59 -48.93 39.87
CA ALA A 609 15.39 -49.48 38.77
C ALA A 609 14.93 -48.99 37.39
N LEU A 610 13.65 -48.64 37.25
CA LEU A 610 13.03 -48.05 36.07
C LEU A 610 13.02 -46.51 36.08
N GLY A 611 13.87 -45.88 36.91
CA GLY A 611 14.08 -44.43 36.93
C GLY A 611 13.03 -43.64 37.70
N VAL A 612 12.18 -44.29 38.50
CA VAL A 612 11.23 -43.59 39.38
C VAL A 612 11.96 -43.15 40.65
N SER A 613 11.93 -41.85 40.98
CA SER A 613 12.44 -41.36 42.26
C SER A 613 11.71 -42.00 43.44
N SER A 614 12.40 -42.24 44.56
CA SER A 614 11.79 -42.78 45.79
C SER A 614 10.59 -41.96 46.28
N ASP A 615 10.62 -40.64 46.05
CA ASP A 615 9.55 -39.71 46.41
C ASP A 615 8.27 -39.92 45.58
N ASN A 616 8.39 -40.60 44.43
CA ASN A 616 7.30 -40.92 43.53
C ASN A 616 6.76 -42.35 43.73
N VAL A 617 7.20 -43.06 44.77
CA VAL A 617 6.64 -44.35 45.22
C VAL A 617 5.95 -44.11 46.57
N LEU A 618 4.66 -43.78 46.50
CA LEU A 618 3.86 -43.32 47.64
C LEU A 618 3.13 -44.47 48.29
N TRP A 619 3.23 -44.59 49.62
CA TRP A 619 2.45 -45.52 50.42
C TRP A 619 1.28 -44.78 51.09
N ASN A 620 0.07 -45.33 50.98
CA ASN A 620 -1.10 -44.85 51.68
C ASN A 620 -1.57 -45.88 52.70
N GLN A 621 -1.43 -45.53 53.99
CA GLN A 621 -1.81 -46.38 55.11
C GLN A 621 -3.34 -46.53 55.25
N ALA A 622 -4.13 -45.54 54.84
CA ALA A 622 -5.57 -45.53 55.07
C ALA A 622 -6.31 -46.58 54.24
N ASP A 623 -5.84 -46.83 53.01
CA ASP A 623 -6.44 -47.80 52.08
C ASP A 623 -5.48 -48.92 51.68
N TRP A 624 -4.33 -49.04 52.37
CA TRP A 624 -3.30 -50.05 52.14
C TRP A 624 -2.87 -50.13 50.67
N SER A 625 -2.54 -48.98 50.07
CA SER A 625 -2.18 -48.89 48.66
C SER A 625 -0.80 -48.29 48.40
N VAL A 626 -0.16 -48.73 47.32
CA VAL A 626 1.05 -48.12 46.74
C VAL A 626 0.63 -47.37 45.47
N THR A 627 1.08 -46.11 45.34
CA THR A 627 0.93 -45.30 44.13
C THR A 627 2.31 -44.97 43.54
N ILE A 628 2.52 -45.27 42.27
CA ILE A 628 3.76 -44.97 41.54
C ILE A 628 3.47 -43.89 40.50
N LEU A 629 4.30 -42.84 40.50
CA LEU A 629 4.22 -41.71 39.55
C LEU A 629 5.45 -41.72 38.63
N LYS A 630 5.24 -41.98 37.33
CA LYS A 630 6.33 -42.02 36.34
C LYS A 630 5.90 -41.30 35.06
N GLY A 631 6.43 -40.09 34.84
CA GLY A 631 6.04 -39.28 33.69
C GLY A 631 4.54 -38.99 33.71
N ASP A 632 3.83 -39.46 32.69
CA ASP A 632 2.37 -39.38 32.53
C ASP A 632 1.62 -40.61 33.08
N ARG A 633 2.31 -41.57 33.71
CA ARG A 633 1.72 -42.78 34.30
C ARG A 633 1.55 -42.69 35.81
N VAL A 634 0.33 -42.96 36.26
CA VAL A 634 -0.09 -43.11 37.66
C VAL A 634 -0.59 -44.53 37.86
N VAL A 635 0.15 -45.32 38.65
CA VAL A 635 -0.17 -46.73 38.92
C VAL A 635 -0.54 -46.86 40.39
N LYS A 636 -1.78 -47.23 40.71
CA LYS A 636 -2.25 -47.50 42.07
C LYS A 636 -2.55 -49.00 42.26
N MET A 637 -2.05 -49.57 43.35
CA MET A 637 -2.22 -50.98 43.68
C MET A 637 -2.62 -51.10 45.14
N THR A 638 -3.65 -51.90 45.42
CA THR A 638 -4.14 -52.11 46.79
C THR A 638 -3.75 -53.50 47.27
N ILE A 639 -3.18 -53.61 48.47
CA ILE A 639 -2.76 -54.90 49.04
C ILE A 639 -3.98 -55.80 49.22
N GLY A 640 -3.85 -57.08 48.85
CA GLY A 640 -4.93 -58.06 48.89
C GLY A 640 -5.91 -57.98 47.71
N SER A 641 -5.84 -56.93 46.88
CA SER A 641 -6.66 -56.80 45.67
C SER A 641 -5.95 -57.41 44.46
N ASN A 642 -6.74 -58.08 43.62
CA ASN A 642 -6.32 -58.51 42.28
C ASN A 642 -6.59 -57.44 41.21
N VAL A 643 -6.91 -56.20 41.59
CA VAL A 643 -7.13 -55.08 40.66
C VAL A 643 -6.06 -54.01 40.87
N MET A 644 -5.40 -53.64 39.77
CA MET A 644 -4.49 -52.50 39.66
C MET A 644 -5.16 -51.38 38.87
N ILE A 645 -4.89 -50.11 39.19
CA ILE A 645 -5.38 -48.96 38.43
C ILE A 645 -4.20 -48.28 37.74
N VAL A 646 -4.22 -48.18 36.41
CA VAL A 646 -3.22 -47.45 35.62
C VAL A 646 -3.91 -46.32 34.90
N ASN A 647 -3.53 -45.07 35.19
CA ASN A 647 -4.14 -43.86 34.63
C ASN A 647 -5.68 -43.84 34.74
N GLY A 648 -6.21 -44.34 35.87
CA GLY A 648 -7.65 -44.43 36.13
C GLY A 648 -8.34 -45.66 35.55
N VAL A 649 -7.67 -46.46 34.72
CA VAL A 649 -8.22 -47.70 34.13
C VAL A 649 -7.89 -48.91 35.00
N SER A 650 -8.89 -49.74 35.31
CA SER A 650 -8.71 -50.96 36.09
C SER A 650 -8.16 -52.12 35.24
N ILE A 651 -7.07 -52.71 35.70
CA ILE A 651 -6.42 -53.90 35.14
C ILE A 651 -6.58 -55.04 36.15
N THR A 652 -7.21 -56.14 35.73
CA THR A 652 -7.34 -57.34 36.58
C THR A 652 -6.09 -58.19 36.49
N MET A 653 -5.51 -58.50 37.64
CA MET A 653 -4.36 -59.36 37.84
C MET A 653 -4.83 -60.76 38.22
N ASP A 654 -4.00 -61.75 37.92
CA ASP A 654 -4.28 -63.16 38.16
C ASP A 654 -3.91 -63.64 39.58
N VAL A 655 -3.23 -62.80 40.38
CA VAL A 655 -3.03 -62.89 41.83
C VAL A 655 -3.07 -61.48 42.47
N PRO A 656 -3.39 -61.39 43.77
CA PRO A 656 -3.38 -60.12 44.48
C PRO A 656 -1.97 -59.60 44.78
N ALA A 657 -1.85 -58.29 44.97
CA ALA A 657 -0.67 -57.68 45.59
C ALA A 657 -0.49 -58.18 47.02
N LYS A 658 0.74 -58.48 47.43
CA LYS A 658 1.05 -59.09 48.74
C LYS A 658 1.88 -58.18 49.61
N LEU A 659 1.66 -58.26 50.91
CA LEU A 659 2.57 -57.72 51.92
C LEU A 659 3.38 -58.87 52.49
N LYS A 660 4.71 -58.79 52.41
CA LYS A 660 5.63 -59.75 53.01
C LYS A 660 6.86 -58.98 53.49
N ASP A 661 7.34 -59.30 54.69
CA ASP A 661 8.53 -58.65 55.27
C ASP A 661 8.47 -57.11 55.21
N GLU A 662 7.29 -56.54 55.53
CA GLU A 662 6.99 -55.09 55.48
C GLU A 662 7.20 -54.43 54.09
N ARG A 663 7.17 -55.22 53.01
CA ARG A 663 7.32 -54.74 51.63
C ARG A 663 6.16 -55.22 50.76
N THR A 664 5.73 -54.36 49.84
CA THR A 664 4.70 -54.69 48.85
C THR A 664 5.34 -55.45 47.70
N PHE A 665 4.85 -56.66 47.46
CA PHE A 665 5.26 -57.55 46.39
C PHE A 665 4.15 -57.69 45.36
N LEU A 666 4.56 -57.77 44.09
CA LEU A 666 3.65 -58.04 42.98
C LEU A 666 4.31 -58.94 41.94
N PRO A 667 3.54 -59.77 41.20
CA PRO A 667 4.11 -60.42 40.03
C PRO A 667 4.68 -59.37 39.07
N ILE A 668 5.95 -59.54 38.73
CA ILE A 668 6.72 -58.54 38.00
C ILE A 668 6.09 -58.16 36.66
N ARG A 669 5.40 -59.12 36.01
CA ARG A 669 4.66 -58.92 34.76
C ARG A 669 3.74 -57.71 34.80
N TYR A 670 2.97 -57.55 35.88
CA TYR A 670 2.03 -56.45 36.01
C TYR A 670 2.72 -55.12 36.32
N VAL A 671 3.80 -55.14 37.10
CA VAL A 671 4.58 -53.92 37.38
C VAL A 671 5.23 -53.40 36.11
N ALA A 672 5.86 -54.28 35.32
CA ALA A 672 6.50 -53.86 34.07
C ALA A 672 5.46 -53.38 33.06
N GLN A 673 4.34 -54.11 32.87
CA GLN A 673 3.25 -53.67 32.00
C GLN A 673 2.72 -52.29 32.41
N ALA A 674 2.49 -52.07 33.70
CA ALA A 674 1.97 -50.80 34.21
C ALA A 674 2.95 -49.64 34.06
N LEU A 675 4.25 -49.91 34.12
CA LEU A 675 5.32 -48.90 33.94
C LEU A 675 5.84 -48.81 32.51
N GLY A 676 5.27 -49.57 31.57
CA GLY A 676 5.65 -49.60 30.16
C GLY A 676 7.01 -50.24 29.88
N ALA A 677 7.43 -51.19 30.70
CA ALA A 677 8.68 -51.94 30.57
C ALA A 677 8.46 -53.36 30.03
N GLU A 678 9.48 -53.90 29.36
CA GLU A 678 9.54 -55.28 28.87
C GLU A 678 10.23 -56.19 29.90
N ILE A 679 9.86 -57.48 29.91
CA ILE A 679 10.46 -58.48 30.81
C ILE A 679 10.96 -59.68 30.02
N GLU A 680 12.13 -60.18 30.40
CA GLU A 680 12.66 -61.47 30.00
C GLU A 680 12.91 -62.34 31.25
N TRP A 681 12.61 -63.63 31.15
CA TRP A 681 12.87 -64.64 32.19
C TRP A 681 13.92 -65.63 31.70
N ASP A 682 14.95 -65.87 32.50
CA ASP A 682 15.92 -66.95 32.30
C ASP A 682 15.74 -68.02 33.38
N ASP A 683 15.27 -69.19 32.96
CA ASP A 683 14.97 -70.32 33.84
C ASP A 683 16.23 -70.98 34.40
N ALA A 684 17.34 -70.99 33.65
CA ALA A 684 18.58 -71.64 34.07
C ALA A 684 19.25 -70.89 35.23
N THR A 685 19.14 -69.56 35.21
CA THR A 685 19.75 -68.69 36.23
C THR A 685 18.73 -68.14 37.23
N GLN A 686 17.44 -68.42 37.05
CA GLN A 686 16.34 -67.88 37.85
C GLN A 686 16.36 -66.33 37.90
N THR A 687 16.64 -65.72 36.74
CA THR A 687 16.85 -64.27 36.59
C THR A 687 15.69 -63.61 35.85
N VAL A 688 15.18 -62.51 36.41
CA VAL A 688 14.26 -61.59 35.73
C VAL A 688 15.06 -60.40 35.20
N THR A 689 14.99 -60.15 33.90
CA THR A 689 15.51 -58.93 33.28
C THR A 689 14.35 -58.00 32.93
N VAL A 690 14.40 -56.75 33.38
CA VAL A 690 13.42 -55.70 33.12
C VAL A 690 14.07 -54.62 32.26
N LYS A 691 13.50 -54.29 31.10
CA LYS A 691 14.03 -53.32 30.14
C LYS A 691 13.03 -52.18 29.90
N GLN A 692 13.51 -50.94 29.89
CA GLN A 692 12.72 -49.74 29.58
C GLN A 692 12.85 -49.29 28.12
#